data_AF-A0AAW9RXD6-F1
#
_entry.id   AF-A0AAW9RXD6-F1
#
_cell.length_a   1.000
_cell.length_b   1.000
_cell.length_c   1.000
_cell.angle_alpha   90.00
_cell.angle_beta   90.00
_cell.angle_gamma   90.00
#
_symmetry.space_group_name_H-M   'P 1'
#
loop_
_entity.id
_entity.type
_entity.pdbx_description
1 polymer ?
#
loop_
_entity_poly.entity_id
_entity_poly.type
_entity_poly.pdbx_seq_one_letter_code
_entity_poly.pdbx_strand_id
1 'polypeptide(L)'
;MSSADAPQSISARPRVSTPLAVVSFRRIVSDLLNRNWIEGAVPFVAFFGLLAILLLTTDGYFSPSNLGTLARYSSDVAIVLLAMLLVVAIGGIDLSVGSNYAVCVLASLYLFHIVELPTWLVLPLSVLCGAAVGLLNGFLTGVLGCGALLATLGTMITFRALFVIGSQASLVEISTSFRGDAIWDFFGFDDLFGVPVSFWILAVVAIVLHLMFRHSRFGWHILAVGGNRKAARHAGVPIKRVILLTYVLAGALVGLAGFLYAARENSAGSDTGLGLEFFVLTGLVVGLGGFVPGRGSVFNALIGFATIYLLSNSLRNAGFRGDFVQAAMGLILVAVLALDTKYRKERHRLLARAYLDPARLTLAPAMDLADLAPGRGANKLADATILAGGRIDGPEDVILDRDDNLYCGTRDGRIMRLLAPDYTRIETFAKTGGRPLGMAFDAEDRLVVCIAGMGLYRIPGPNRVERLASQTRRSWTSLEDDRAIRMADDLDIAPDGRIFFSDATKRYEMETWAVDLLEGRPNGRLLCHDPRTGATTTVCDHLHFPNGVCVSHDGRRLLVVSTAQCSVMSFDLDRLDEGPREFITGLPGYPDNINRASDGGYWIALAGMRSPALDLAMREPGLRHRMAKRVPPTNWLFANLNIGGVLKCSADGRIEDSYWDAPDGPLYMITSMREHRGELFLAGVSNDKIGRLKLPGADSRWTSNDSYWPR
;
A
#
# COMPACT_ATOMS: atom_id res chain seq x y z
N MET A 1 -39.23 -23.28 43.83
CA MET A 1 -38.69 -24.16 42.79
C MET A 1 -39.09 -23.58 41.44
N SER A 2 -38.25 -22.72 40.89
CA SER A 2 -38.33 -22.24 39.50
C SER A 2 -37.43 -23.13 38.67
N SER A 3 -37.88 -23.54 37.49
CA SER A 3 -37.16 -24.38 36.53
C SER A 3 -35.77 -23.82 36.26
N ALA A 4 -34.74 -24.45 36.84
CA ALA A 4 -33.37 -24.26 36.40
C ALA A 4 -33.26 -24.86 35.00
N ASP A 5 -33.19 -23.99 33.99
CA ASP A 5 -32.98 -24.33 32.59
C ASP A 5 -31.81 -25.31 32.47
N ALA A 6 -32.08 -26.50 31.94
CA ALA A 6 -31.01 -27.38 31.47
C ALA A 6 -30.18 -26.60 30.43
N PRO A 7 -28.84 -26.69 30.45
CA PRO A 7 -28.00 -25.97 29.50
C PRO A 7 -28.42 -26.32 28.07
N GLN A 8 -28.86 -25.31 27.31
CA GLN A 8 -29.22 -25.49 25.91
C GLN A 8 -27.97 -25.87 25.11
N SER A 9 -28.08 -26.94 24.31
CA SER A 9 -27.02 -27.34 23.37
C SER A 9 -26.58 -26.16 22.51
N ILE A 10 -25.28 -26.00 22.30
CA ILE A 10 -24.70 -24.94 21.44
C ILE A 10 -25.33 -24.97 20.03
N SER A 11 -25.69 -26.16 19.52
CA SER A 11 -26.36 -26.30 18.23
C SER A 11 -27.76 -25.66 18.18
N ALA A 12 -28.41 -25.46 19.32
CA ALA A 12 -29.71 -24.80 19.44
C ALA A 12 -29.59 -23.27 19.57
N ARG A 13 -28.39 -22.73 19.78
CA ARG A 13 -28.17 -21.28 19.89
C ARG A 13 -28.32 -20.57 18.55
N PRO A 14 -28.74 -19.29 18.56
CA PRO A 14 -28.95 -18.53 17.34
C PRO A 14 -27.65 -18.37 16.54
N ARG A 15 -27.81 -18.25 15.22
CA ARG A 15 -26.70 -17.93 14.31
C ARG A 15 -26.34 -16.46 14.41
N VAL A 16 -25.05 -16.17 14.35
CA VAL A 16 -24.52 -14.81 14.34
C VAL A 16 -24.58 -14.26 12.92
N SER A 17 -25.14 -13.05 12.77
CA SER A 17 -25.21 -12.38 11.48
C SER A 17 -23.81 -11.89 11.05
N THR A 18 -23.30 -12.45 9.95
CA THR A 18 -22.07 -12.00 9.28
C THR A 18 -22.44 -11.36 7.95
N PRO A 19 -22.11 -10.07 7.72
CA PRO A 19 -22.49 -9.41 6.48
C PRO A 19 -21.66 -9.97 5.32
N LEU A 20 -22.27 -10.12 4.13
CA LEU A 20 -21.56 -10.56 2.92
C LEU A 20 -20.64 -9.48 2.33
N ALA A 21 -20.90 -8.20 2.63
CA ALA A 21 -20.08 -7.08 2.21
C ALA A 21 -20.30 -5.86 3.14
N VAL A 22 -19.24 -5.08 3.35
CA VAL A 22 -19.30 -3.84 4.13
C VAL A 22 -19.30 -2.64 3.19
N VAL A 23 -20.49 -2.15 2.84
CA VAL A 23 -20.64 -0.99 1.94
C VAL A 23 -20.60 0.30 2.75
N SER A 24 -19.68 1.20 2.39
CA SER A 24 -19.67 2.57 2.88
C SER A 24 -19.15 3.50 1.81
N PHE A 25 -19.89 4.60 1.57
CA PHE A 25 -19.47 5.62 0.63
C PHE A 25 -18.10 6.23 1.00
N ARG A 26 -17.86 6.48 2.30
CA ARG A 26 -16.57 7.03 2.77
C ARG A 26 -15.43 6.05 2.56
N ARG A 27 -15.68 4.77 2.83
CA ARG A 27 -14.72 3.68 2.57
C ARG A 27 -14.41 3.58 1.09
N ILE A 28 -15.43 3.48 0.23
CA ILE A 28 -15.25 3.41 -1.23
C ILE A 28 -14.45 4.60 -1.73
N VAL A 29 -14.77 5.82 -1.30
CA VAL A 29 -14.03 7.02 -1.67
C VAL A 29 -12.59 6.97 -1.16
N SER A 30 -12.35 6.51 0.07
CA SER A 30 -10.99 6.38 0.62
C SER A 30 -10.17 5.35 -0.17
N ASP A 31 -10.72 4.15 -0.37
CA ASP A 31 -10.11 3.03 -1.08
C ASP A 31 -9.80 3.43 -2.53
N LEU A 32 -10.73 4.17 -3.15
CA LEU A 32 -10.55 4.75 -4.47
C LEU A 32 -9.39 5.75 -4.41
N LEU A 33 -9.45 6.84 -3.62
CA LEU A 33 -8.39 7.86 -3.54
C LEU A 33 -7.00 7.34 -3.15
N ASN A 34 -6.93 6.18 -2.49
CA ASN A 34 -5.68 5.51 -2.13
C ASN A 34 -5.01 4.82 -3.35
N ARG A 35 -5.74 4.63 -4.45
CA ARG A 35 -5.22 4.06 -5.69
C ARG A 35 -4.24 4.99 -6.41
N ASN A 36 -3.08 4.44 -6.75
CA ASN A 36 -2.07 5.14 -7.55
C ASN A 36 -2.53 5.50 -8.99
N TRP A 37 -3.54 4.80 -9.54
CA TRP A 37 -4.02 5.03 -10.92
C TRP A 37 -5.00 6.20 -11.05
N ILE A 38 -5.63 6.66 -9.97
CA ILE A 38 -6.60 7.76 -10.03
C ILE A 38 -5.98 9.07 -10.49
N GLU A 39 -4.72 9.29 -10.16
CA GLU A 39 -4.00 10.47 -10.61
C GLU A 39 -3.91 10.52 -12.15
N GLY A 40 -3.87 9.35 -12.82
CA GLY A 40 -3.93 9.25 -14.28
C GLY A 40 -5.35 9.27 -14.87
N ALA A 41 -6.40 9.12 -14.05
CA ALA A 41 -7.78 9.08 -14.52
C ALA A 41 -8.31 10.47 -14.92
N VAL A 42 -7.92 11.53 -14.22
CA VAL A 42 -8.36 12.90 -14.52
C VAL A 42 -7.89 13.37 -15.92
N PRO A 43 -6.59 13.25 -16.28
CA PRO A 43 -6.11 13.54 -17.64
C PRO A 43 -6.80 12.69 -18.70
N PHE A 44 -7.06 11.42 -18.39
CA PHE A 44 -7.72 10.49 -19.29
C PHE A 44 -9.16 10.91 -19.59
N VAL A 45 -9.94 11.26 -18.56
CA VAL A 45 -11.31 11.77 -18.73
C VAL A 45 -11.33 13.07 -19.53
N ALA A 46 -10.39 13.99 -19.27
CA ALA A 46 -10.27 15.23 -20.04
C ALA A 46 -9.96 14.97 -21.52
N PHE A 47 -9.05 14.03 -21.82
CA PHE A 47 -8.71 13.64 -23.18
C PHE A 47 -9.91 13.06 -23.94
N PHE A 48 -10.62 12.09 -23.37
CA PHE A 48 -11.81 11.51 -24.01
C PHE A 48 -12.97 12.51 -24.11
N GLY A 49 -13.11 13.41 -23.14
CA GLY A 49 -14.06 14.52 -23.23
C GLY A 49 -13.75 15.44 -24.42
N LEU A 50 -12.48 15.80 -24.63
CA LEU A 50 -12.06 16.58 -25.80
C LEU A 50 -12.32 15.82 -27.11
N LEU A 51 -11.99 14.53 -27.18
CA LEU A 51 -12.27 13.72 -28.38
C LEU A 51 -13.76 13.69 -28.70
N ALA A 52 -14.62 13.54 -27.69
CA ALA A 52 -16.07 13.57 -27.86
C ALA A 52 -16.55 14.93 -28.36
N ILE A 53 -16.02 16.03 -27.84
CA ILE A 53 -16.33 17.38 -28.34
C ILE A 53 -15.94 17.52 -29.81
N LEU A 54 -14.70 17.18 -30.18
CA LEU A 54 -14.21 17.31 -31.55
C LEU A 54 -15.01 16.45 -32.54
N LEU A 55 -15.41 15.25 -32.12
CA LEU A 55 -16.27 14.36 -32.91
C LEU A 55 -17.64 14.99 -33.18
N LEU A 56 -18.18 15.76 -32.23
CA LEU A 56 -19.50 16.38 -32.33
C LEU A 56 -19.48 17.76 -33.01
N THR A 57 -18.35 18.48 -32.97
CA THR A 57 -18.26 19.87 -33.47
C THR A 57 -17.55 20.01 -34.80
N THR A 58 -16.80 18.99 -35.25
CA THR A 58 -15.92 19.13 -36.42
C THR A 58 -16.01 17.92 -37.33
N ASP A 59 -16.78 18.08 -38.40
CA ASP A 59 -16.98 17.04 -39.41
C ASP A 59 -15.66 16.63 -40.06
N GLY A 60 -15.45 15.32 -40.20
CA GLY A 60 -14.26 14.77 -40.86
C GLY A 60 -12.94 14.96 -40.10
N TYR A 61 -12.97 15.44 -38.85
CA TYR A 61 -11.76 15.65 -38.05
C TYR A 61 -10.94 14.36 -37.87
N PHE A 62 -11.61 13.22 -37.73
CA PHE A 62 -10.97 11.90 -37.62
C PHE A 62 -10.85 11.17 -38.97
N SER A 63 -10.83 11.89 -40.09
CA SER A 63 -10.54 11.31 -41.40
C SER A 63 -9.12 10.72 -41.45
N PRO A 64 -8.88 9.62 -42.21
CA PRO A 64 -7.55 9.01 -42.30
C PRO A 64 -6.45 9.99 -42.74
N SER A 65 -6.76 10.92 -43.64
CA SER A 65 -5.83 11.96 -44.09
C SER A 65 -5.46 12.93 -42.97
N ASN A 66 -6.44 13.44 -42.21
CA ASN A 66 -6.15 14.34 -41.10
C ASN A 66 -5.42 13.62 -39.96
N LEU A 67 -5.75 12.35 -39.69
CA LEU A 67 -5.03 11.52 -38.73
C LEU A 67 -3.57 11.29 -39.13
N GLY A 68 -3.30 11.04 -40.42
CA GLY A 68 -1.94 10.94 -40.96
C GLY A 68 -1.16 12.25 -40.77
N THR A 69 -1.78 13.40 -41.07
CA THR A 69 -1.19 14.72 -40.83
C THR A 69 -0.92 14.95 -39.34
N LEU A 70 -1.90 14.74 -38.46
CA LEU A 70 -1.73 14.90 -37.02
C LEU A 70 -0.61 14.00 -36.48
N ALA A 71 -0.54 12.74 -36.93
CA ALA A 71 0.54 11.82 -36.55
C ALA A 71 1.90 12.36 -37.00
N ARG A 72 2.03 12.85 -38.23
CA ARG A 72 3.28 13.39 -38.78
C ARG A 72 3.76 14.64 -38.05
N TYR A 73 2.86 15.57 -37.79
CA TYR A 73 3.18 16.88 -37.20
C TYR A 73 3.27 16.88 -35.67
N SER A 74 2.79 15.84 -35.01
CA SER A 74 2.89 15.71 -33.55
C SER A 74 4.14 14.94 -33.11
N SER A 75 4.73 14.14 -34.00
CA SER A 75 5.75 13.15 -33.63
C SER A 75 7.04 13.75 -33.10
N ASP A 76 7.59 14.76 -33.77
CA ASP A 76 8.80 15.46 -33.35
C ASP A 76 8.59 16.19 -32.01
N VAL A 77 7.47 16.91 -31.86
CA VAL A 77 7.15 17.60 -30.61
C VAL A 77 6.88 16.62 -29.45
N ALA A 78 6.26 15.47 -29.73
CA ALA A 78 6.04 14.43 -28.74
C ALA A 78 7.36 13.81 -28.25
N ILE A 79 8.36 13.66 -29.12
CA ILE A 79 9.71 13.22 -28.71
C ILE A 79 10.35 14.27 -27.78
N VAL A 80 10.20 15.57 -28.08
CA VAL A 80 10.64 16.65 -27.18
C VAL A 80 9.91 16.60 -25.84
N LEU A 81 8.62 16.24 -25.83
CA LEU A 81 7.88 15.99 -24.59
C LEU A 81 8.44 14.83 -23.78
N LEU A 82 8.83 13.73 -24.42
CA LEU A 82 9.48 12.62 -23.74
C LEU A 82 10.87 13.00 -23.20
N ALA A 83 11.59 13.89 -23.89
CA ALA A 83 12.82 14.48 -23.37
C ALA A 83 12.57 15.33 -22.11
N MET A 84 11.55 16.18 -22.13
CA MET A 84 11.15 16.96 -20.95
C MET A 84 10.67 16.07 -19.79
N LEU A 85 9.96 14.97 -20.08
CA LEU A 85 9.53 13.99 -19.08
C LEU A 85 10.72 13.44 -18.30
N LEU A 86 11.85 13.13 -18.97
CA LEU A 86 13.08 12.68 -18.30
C LEU A 86 13.59 13.72 -17.31
N VAL A 87 13.66 14.98 -17.74
CA VAL A 87 14.16 16.09 -16.91
C VAL A 87 13.24 16.34 -15.71
N VAL A 88 11.93 16.32 -15.91
CA VAL A 88 10.97 16.48 -14.80
C VAL A 88 11.00 15.28 -13.86
N ALA A 89 11.16 14.06 -14.37
CA ALA A 89 11.24 12.85 -13.57
C ALA A 89 12.45 12.88 -12.61
N ILE A 90 13.61 13.44 -13.00
CA ILE A 90 14.78 13.61 -12.12
C ILE A 90 14.64 14.81 -11.15
N GLY A 91 13.59 15.61 -11.30
CA GLY A 91 13.32 16.81 -10.50
C GLY A 91 14.05 18.06 -11.00
N GLY A 92 14.29 18.16 -12.31
CA GLY A 92 14.73 19.37 -12.99
C GLY A 92 13.62 19.98 -13.85
N ILE A 93 13.90 21.11 -14.47
CA ILE A 93 13.10 21.73 -15.54
C ILE A 93 14.11 22.21 -16.58
N ASP A 94 13.88 21.92 -17.87
CA ASP A 94 14.75 22.38 -18.95
C ASP A 94 14.03 23.38 -19.86
N LEU A 95 14.22 24.67 -19.58
CA LEU A 95 13.67 25.73 -20.41
C LEU A 95 14.39 25.87 -21.77
N SER A 96 15.60 25.32 -21.90
CA SER A 96 16.38 25.43 -23.14
C SER A 96 15.91 24.46 -24.24
N VAL A 97 14.95 23.58 -23.96
CA VAL A 97 14.55 22.49 -24.87
C VAL A 97 14.14 23.01 -26.26
N GLY A 98 13.42 24.13 -26.34
CA GLY A 98 13.03 24.75 -27.62
C GLY A 98 14.20 25.36 -28.38
N SER A 99 15.15 25.97 -27.66
CA SER A 99 16.37 26.53 -28.26
C SER A 99 17.34 25.44 -28.72
N ASN A 100 17.46 24.36 -27.94
CA ASN A 100 18.22 23.17 -28.32
C ASN A 100 17.64 22.52 -29.59
N TYR A 101 16.32 22.36 -29.63
CA TYR A 101 15.61 21.87 -30.82
C TYR A 101 15.93 22.73 -32.05
N ALA A 102 15.83 24.06 -31.95
CA ALA A 102 16.14 24.97 -33.05
C ALA A 102 17.59 24.85 -33.55
N VAL A 103 18.57 24.76 -32.63
CA VAL A 103 19.98 24.53 -32.98
C VAL A 103 20.17 23.19 -33.69
N CYS A 104 19.50 22.12 -33.25
CA CYS A 104 19.58 20.80 -33.89
C CYS A 104 18.94 20.79 -35.28
N VAL A 105 17.82 21.52 -35.48
CA VAL A 105 17.21 21.73 -36.79
C VAL A 105 18.21 22.43 -37.72
N LEU A 106 18.77 23.56 -37.28
CA LEU A 106 19.75 24.31 -38.08
C LEU A 106 20.98 23.46 -38.40
N ALA A 107 21.52 22.72 -37.42
CA ALA A 107 22.66 21.83 -37.63
C ALA A 107 22.34 20.74 -38.66
N SER A 108 21.13 20.15 -38.60
CA SER A 108 20.71 19.13 -39.56
C SER A 108 20.61 19.69 -40.99
N LEU A 109 19.96 20.84 -41.14
CA LEU A 109 19.81 21.53 -42.44
C LEU A 109 21.16 22.00 -43.00
N TYR A 110 22.03 22.56 -42.15
CA TYR A 110 23.35 23.02 -42.54
C TYR A 110 24.24 21.85 -43.01
N LEU A 111 24.27 20.76 -42.24
CA LEU A 111 25.07 19.58 -42.59
C LEU A 111 24.57 18.89 -43.86
N PHE A 112 23.26 18.89 -44.09
CA PHE A 112 22.67 18.25 -45.26
C PHE A 112 22.79 19.13 -46.53
N HIS A 113 22.40 20.40 -46.46
CA HIS A 113 22.31 21.27 -47.65
C HIS A 113 23.60 22.01 -47.99
N ILE A 114 24.40 22.41 -46.99
CA ILE A 114 25.60 23.23 -47.22
C ILE A 114 26.87 22.38 -47.19
N VAL A 115 27.05 21.56 -46.14
CA VAL A 115 28.21 20.66 -46.03
C VAL A 115 28.02 19.40 -46.89
N GLU A 116 26.80 19.16 -47.37
CA GLU A 116 26.48 18.09 -48.32
C GLU A 116 26.81 16.67 -47.80
N LEU A 117 26.67 16.45 -46.48
CA LEU A 117 26.86 15.13 -45.89
C LEU A 117 25.71 14.17 -46.22
N PRO A 118 25.97 12.85 -46.28
CA PRO A 118 24.93 11.85 -46.45
C PRO A 118 24.07 11.72 -45.17
N THR A 119 22.79 11.43 -45.32
CA THR A 119 21.80 11.44 -44.22
C THR A 119 22.16 10.54 -43.04
N TRP A 120 22.78 9.38 -43.31
CA TRP A 120 23.21 8.45 -42.26
C TRP A 120 24.29 9.03 -41.33
N LEU A 121 25.02 10.08 -41.76
CA LEU A 121 25.91 10.87 -40.91
C LEU A 121 25.19 12.07 -40.27
N VAL A 122 24.26 12.70 -40.98
CA VAL A 122 23.52 13.87 -40.45
C VAL A 122 22.69 13.50 -39.21
N LEU A 123 21.99 12.36 -39.23
CA LEU A 123 21.19 11.89 -38.11
C LEU A 123 22.01 11.76 -36.79
N PRO A 124 23.10 10.96 -36.72
CA PRO A 124 23.88 10.85 -35.49
C PRO A 124 24.55 12.17 -35.09
N LEU A 125 24.97 13.01 -36.04
CA LEU A 125 25.53 14.34 -35.72
C LEU A 125 24.49 15.28 -35.11
N SER A 126 23.24 15.23 -35.57
CA SER A 126 22.14 15.99 -34.98
C SER A 126 21.83 15.53 -33.56
N VAL A 127 21.78 14.21 -33.33
CA VAL A 127 21.63 13.63 -31.99
C VAL A 127 22.78 14.02 -31.07
N LEU A 128 24.03 14.01 -31.56
CA LEU A 128 25.21 14.44 -30.81
C LEU A 128 25.18 15.94 -30.49
N CYS A 129 24.70 16.78 -31.40
CA CYS A 129 24.52 18.21 -31.17
C CYS A 129 23.57 18.44 -29.98
N GLY A 130 22.39 17.80 -30.01
CA GLY A 130 21.43 17.88 -28.91
C GLY A 130 21.98 17.31 -27.60
N ALA A 131 22.71 16.19 -27.66
CA ALA A 131 23.37 15.58 -26.51
C ALA A 131 24.45 16.48 -25.90
N ALA A 132 25.17 17.28 -26.71
CA ALA A 132 26.18 18.23 -26.23
C ALA A 132 25.56 19.39 -25.44
N VAL A 133 24.40 19.91 -25.90
CA VAL A 133 23.61 20.89 -25.13
C VAL A 133 23.11 20.25 -23.82
N GLY A 134 22.61 19.01 -23.90
CA GLY A 134 22.22 18.22 -22.73
C GLY A 134 23.38 17.97 -21.76
N LEU A 135 24.59 17.74 -22.26
CA LEU A 135 25.79 17.57 -21.45
C LEU A 135 26.13 18.85 -20.69
N LEU A 136 26.06 20.01 -21.35
CA LEU A 136 26.27 21.30 -20.70
C LEU A 136 25.26 21.53 -19.59
N ASN A 137 23.96 21.36 -19.87
CA ASN A 137 22.90 21.51 -18.86
C ASN A 137 23.05 20.50 -17.71
N GLY A 138 23.35 19.24 -18.01
CA GLY A 138 23.60 18.19 -17.03
C GLY A 138 24.83 18.46 -16.17
N PHE A 139 25.87 19.06 -16.73
CA PHE A 139 27.07 19.46 -16.00
C PHE A 139 26.79 20.62 -15.05
N LEU A 140 26.15 21.69 -15.53
CA LEU A 140 25.77 22.85 -14.72
C LEU A 140 24.86 22.43 -13.54
N THR A 141 23.86 21.60 -13.82
CA THR A 141 22.84 21.23 -12.82
C THR A 141 23.27 20.08 -11.91
N GLY A 142 23.88 19.04 -12.47
CA GLY A 142 24.24 17.82 -11.74
C GLY A 142 25.62 17.86 -11.09
N VAL A 143 26.61 18.49 -11.73
CA VAL A 143 28.01 18.49 -11.25
C VAL A 143 28.32 19.75 -10.46
N LEU A 144 28.05 20.93 -11.04
CA LEU A 144 28.26 22.22 -10.36
C LEU A 144 27.17 22.53 -9.32
N GLY A 145 25.98 21.93 -9.47
CA GLY A 145 24.88 22.10 -8.53
C GLY A 145 24.12 23.41 -8.70
N CYS A 146 24.20 24.05 -9.87
CA CYS A 146 23.38 25.21 -10.20
C CYS A 146 21.88 24.83 -10.20
N GLY A 147 21.02 25.76 -9.82
CA GLY A 147 19.57 25.56 -9.93
C GLY A 147 19.16 25.29 -11.39
N ALA A 148 18.44 24.20 -11.64
CA ALA A 148 18.08 23.75 -12.99
C ALA A 148 17.38 24.81 -13.83
N LEU A 149 16.47 25.57 -13.22
CA LEU A 149 15.77 26.66 -13.89
C LEU A 149 16.72 27.76 -14.38
N LEU A 150 17.63 28.22 -13.51
CA LEU A 150 18.57 29.29 -13.85
C LEU A 150 19.61 28.84 -14.89
N ALA A 151 20.13 27.62 -14.73
CA ALA A 151 21.10 27.07 -15.68
C ALA A 151 20.47 26.94 -17.07
N THR A 152 19.25 26.40 -17.16
CA THR A 152 18.59 26.17 -18.44
C THR A 152 17.99 27.45 -19.05
N LEU A 153 17.63 28.44 -18.24
CA LEU A 153 17.27 29.77 -18.74
C LEU A 153 18.47 30.45 -19.41
N GLY A 154 19.65 30.38 -18.79
CA GLY A 154 20.88 30.93 -19.36
C GLY A 154 21.23 30.26 -20.69
N THR A 155 21.23 28.92 -20.73
CA THR A 155 21.51 28.20 -21.98
C THR A 155 20.43 28.40 -23.04
N MET A 156 19.15 28.52 -22.66
CA MET A 156 18.07 28.89 -23.58
C MET A 156 18.39 30.19 -24.32
N ILE A 157 18.71 31.27 -23.59
CA ILE A 157 19.01 32.58 -24.18
C ILE A 157 20.24 32.49 -25.10
N THR A 158 21.30 31.81 -24.65
CA THR A 158 22.53 31.65 -25.44
C THR A 158 22.29 30.87 -26.73
N PHE A 159 21.71 29.67 -26.65
CA PHE A 159 21.47 28.83 -27.84
C PHE A 159 20.43 29.44 -28.77
N ARG A 160 19.45 30.18 -28.24
CA ARG A 160 18.51 30.94 -29.06
C ARG A 160 19.23 32.02 -29.88
N ALA A 161 20.12 32.78 -29.27
CA ALA A 161 20.91 33.79 -29.97
C ALA A 161 21.80 33.16 -31.04
N LEU A 162 22.48 32.05 -30.73
CA LEU A 162 23.31 31.31 -31.69
C LEU A 162 22.49 30.78 -32.88
N PHE A 163 21.30 30.24 -32.63
CA PHE A 163 20.37 29.82 -33.67
C PHE A 163 20.00 30.99 -34.59
N VAL A 164 19.58 32.13 -34.05
CA VAL A 164 19.16 33.29 -34.86
C VAL A 164 20.31 33.82 -35.72
N ILE A 165 21.52 33.91 -35.17
CA ILE A 165 22.71 34.36 -35.91
C ILE A 165 23.02 33.37 -37.05
N GLY A 166 23.07 32.07 -36.75
CA GLY A 166 23.41 31.04 -37.73
C GLY A 166 22.33 30.85 -38.80
N SER A 167 21.05 30.92 -38.41
CA SER A 167 19.93 30.80 -39.34
C SER A 167 19.94 31.95 -40.32
N GLN A 168 20.09 33.20 -39.88
CA GLN A 168 20.15 34.35 -40.78
C GLN A 168 21.32 34.27 -41.77
N ALA A 169 22.47 33.73 -41.35
CA ALA A 169 23.63 33.57 -42.23
C ALA A 169 23.43 32.50 -43.31
N SER A 170 22.64 31.45 -43.02
CA SER A 170 22.55 30.24 -43.88
C SER A 170 21.19 30.09 -44.59
N LEU A 171 20.20 30.93 -44.28
CA LEU A 171 18.80 30.75 -44.70
C LEU A 171 18.63 30.74 -46.22
N VAL A 172 19.30 31.66 -46.93
CA VAL A 172 19.18 31.77 -48.40
C VAL A 172 19.76 30.54 -49.08
N GLU A 173 20.93 30.06 -48.64
CA GLU A 173 21.58 28.87 -49.20
C GLU A 173 20.75 27.60 -48.93
N ILE A 174 20.26 27.43 -47.70
CA ILE A 174 19.39 26.30 -47.35
C ILE A 174 18.11 26.32 -48.17
N SER A 175 17.47 27.49 -48.31
CA SER A 175 16.18 27.62 -49.01
C SER A 175 16.28 27.47 -50.53
N THR A 176 17.47 27.65 -51.10
CA THR A 176 17.70 27.53 -52.55
C THR A 176 18.35 26.20 -52.96
N SER A 177 18.68 25.33 -52.00
CA SER A 177 19.23 24.00 -52.26
C SER A 177 18.15 23.00 -52.70
N PHE A 178 18.37 22.32 -53.82
CA PHE A 178 17.50 21.24 -54.35
C PHE A 178 18.04 19.83 -54.09
N ARG A 179 18.88 19.66 -53.06
CA ARG A 179 19.44 18.34 -52.71
C ARG A 179 18.32 17.40 -52.23
N GLY A 180 18.26 16.21 -52.85
CA GLY A 180 17.40 15.10 -52.42
C GLY A 180 18.23 13.88 -52.03
N ASP A 181 17.78 13.15 -51.02
CA ASP A 181 18.40 11.91 -50.54
C ASP A 181 17.29 10.96 -50.07
N ALA A 182 17.29 9.72 -50.55
CA ALA A 182 16.21 8.78 -50.28
C ALA A 182 16.03 8.48 -48.78
N ILE A 183 17.11 8.53 -47.99
CA ILE A 183 17.05 8.30 -46.54
C ILE A 183 16.49 9.55 -45.84
N TRP A 184 16.81 10.75 -46.33
CA TRP A 184 16.22 12.01 -45.85
C TRP A 184 14.72 12.03 -46.06
N ASP A 185 14.28 11.70 -47.29
CA ASP A 185 12.87 11.67 -47.66
C ASP A 185 12.10 10.57 -46.91
N PHE A 186 12.74 9.42 -46.66
CA PHE A 186 12.15 8.35 -45.84
C PHE A 186 11.79 8.81 -44.43
N PHE A 187 12.64 9.62 -43.79
CA PHE A 187 12.36 10.15 -42.45
C PHE A 187 11.39 11.34 -42.46
N GLY A 188 11.37 12.14 -43.54
CA GLY A 188 10.54 13.35 -43.65
C GLY A 188 9.12 13.09 -44.14
N PHE A 189 8.97 12.34 -45.24
CA PHE A 189 7.75 12.29 -46.06
C PHE A 189 7.14 10.89 -46.21
N ASP A 190 7.91 9.82 -46.12
CA ASP A 190 7.37 8.48 -46.37
C ASP A 190 6.39 7.99 -45.28
N ASP A 191 5.51 7.08 -45.70
CA ASP A 191 4.56 6.37 -44.86
C ASP A 191 4.89 4.87 -44.83
N LEU A 192 4.78 4.27 -43.64
CA LEU A 192 4.90 2.82 -43.44
C LEU A 192 3.57 2.28 -42.92
N PHE A 193 2.93 1.38 -43.68
CA PHE A 193 1.59 0.86 -43.41
C PHE A 193 0.51 1.94 -43.28
N GLY A 194 0.62 3.03 -44.03
CA GLY A 194 -0.31 4.17 -43.99
C GLY A 194 -0.14 5.09 -42.78
N VAL A 195 0.98 4.96 -42.04
CA VAL A 195 1.32 5.79 -40.89
C VAL A 195 2.72 6.42 -41.13
N PRO A 196 2.91 7.72 -40.88
CA PRO A 196 4.19 8.39 -41.09
C PRO A 196 5.34 7.71 -40.35
N VAL A 197 6.51 7.61 -41.00
CA VAL A 197 7.72 7.04 -40.39
C VAL A 197 8.09 7.75 -39.08
N SER A 198 7.89 9.07 -39.00
CA SER A 198 8.13 9.85 -37.78
C SER A 198 7.30 9.39 -36.58
N PHE A 199 6.07 8.89 -36.80
CA PHE A 199 5.22 8.36 -35.74
C PHE A 199 5.69 6.99 -35.25
N TRP A 200 6.21 6.14 -36.15
CA TRP A 200 6.86 4.89 -35.76
C TRP A 200 8.09 5.13 -34.89
N ILE A 201 8.88 6.16 -35.20
CA ILE A 201 10.04 6.56 -34.39
C ILE A 201 9.58 7.02 -33.00
N LEU A 202 8.53 7.86 -32.92
CA LEU A 202 7.92 8.21 -31.64
C LEU A 202 7.48 6.97 -30.85
N ALA A 203 6.80 6.02 -31.50
CA ALA A 203 6.33 4.79 -30.84
C ALA A 203 7.50 3.97 -30.26
N VAL A 204 8.58 3.81 -31.03
CA VAL A 204 9.80 3.12 -30.57
C VAL A 204 10.42 3.85 -29.39
N VAL A 205 10.59 5.18 -29.47
CA VAL A 205 11.13 5.99 -28.36
C VAL A 205 10.26 5.86 -27.11
N ALA A 206 8.93 5.93 -27.26
CA ALA A 206 7.98 5.79 -26.16
C ALA A 206 8.09 4.41 -25.49
N ILE A 207 8.16 3.32 -26.28
CA ILE A 207 8.32 1.96 -25.76
C ILE A 207 9.66 1.81 -25.03
N VAL A 208 10.76 2.28 -25.63
CA VAL A 208 12.10 2.20 -25.01
C VAL A 208 12.12 2.94 -23.68
N LEU A 209 11.59 4.17 -23.62
CA LEU A 209 11.53 4.92 -22.38
C LEU A 209 10.59 4.29 -21.35
N HIS A 210 9.47 3.72 -21.79
CA HIS A 210 8.55 3.00 -20.91
C HIS A 210 9.25 1.80 -20.25
N LEU A 211 9.91 0.97 -21.05
CA LEU A 211 10.70 -0.17 -20.57
C LEU A 211 11.86 0.28 -19.69
N MET A 212 12.52 1.39 -20.02
CA MET A 212 13.57 1.98 -19.21
C MET A 212 13.05 2.35 -17.81
N PHE A 213 11.93 3.07 -17.70
CA PHE A 213 11.36 3.46 -16.41
C PHE A 213 10.85 2.27 -15.59
N ARG A 214 10.36 1.21 -16.24
CA ARG A 214 9.76 0.05 -15.54
C ARG A 214 10.78 -1.03 -15.17
N HIS A 215 11.74 -1.29 -16.05
CA HIS A 215 12.58 -2.49 -16.00
C HIS A 215 14.09 -2.22 -15.95
N SER A 216 14.55 -0.98 -16.12
CA SER A 216 15.99 -0.67 -16.08
C SER A 216 16.44 -0.04 -14.76
N ARG A 217 17.67 -0.36 -14.34
CA ARG A 217 18.32 0.25 -13.15
C ARG A 217 18.43 1.78 -13.28
N PHE A 218 18.72 2.27 -14.49
CA PHE A 218 18.86 3.70 -14.74
C PHE A 218 17.52 4.43 -14.55
N GLY A 219 16.41 3.88 -15.07
CA GLY A 219 15.07 4.42 -14.84
C GLY A 219 14.70 4.46 -13.36
N TRP A 220 14.97 3.39 -12.60
CA TRP A 220 14.78 3.37 -11.15
C TRP A 220 15.64 4.41 -10.42
N HIS A 221 16.89 4.61 -10.84
CA HIS A 221 17.73 5.68 -10.29
C HIS A 221 17.16 7.06 -10.58
N ILE A 222 16.65 7.33 -11.78
CA ILE A 222 15.99 8.61 -12.10
C ILE A 222 14.82 8.86 -11.15
N LEU A 223 13.93 7.88 -11.00
CA LEU A 223 12.74 8.00 -10.17
C LEU A 223 13.09 8.16 -8.68
N ALA A 224 14.08 7.41 -8.19
CA ALA A 224 14.54 7.50 -6.81
C ALA A 224 15.17 8.86 -6.49
N VAL A 225 16.01 9.37 -7.39
CA VAL A 225 16.66 10.69 -7.24
C VAL A 225 15.61 11.80 -7.30
N GLY A 226 14.65 11.71 -8.23
CA GLY A 226 13.54 12.66 -8.32
C GLY A 226 12.67 12.66 -7.07
N GLY A 227 12.28 11.49 -6.56
CA GLY A 227 11.40 11.36 -5.40
C GLY A 227 12.04 11.85 -4.11
N ASN A 228 13.29 11.44 -3.82
CA ASN A 228 14.03 11.92 -2.65
C ASN A 228 15.55 11.76 -2.83
N ARG A 229 16.22 12.85 -3.23
CA ARG A 229 17.68 12.90 -3.42
C ARG A 229 18.50 12.47 -2.19
N LYS A 230 18.01 12.75 -0.97
CA LYS A 230 18.71 12.37 0.27
C LYS A 230 18.61 10.86 0.51
N ALA A 231 17.40 10.30 0.40
CA ALA A 231 17.19 8.86 0.55
C ALA A 231 17.93 8.06 -0.53
N ALA A 232 17.90 8.51 -1.78
CA ALA A 232 18.65 7.88 -2.88
C ALA A 232 20.17 7.88 -2.62
N ARG A 233 20.71 8.95 -2.01
CA ARG A 233 22.12 9.01 -1.63
C ARG A 233 22.46 8.01 -0.53
N HIS A 234 21.61 7.87 0.48
CA HIS A 234 21.78 6.87 1.54
C HIS A 234 21.66 5.43 1.00
N ALA A 235 20.88 5.23 -0.06
CA ALA A 235 20.79 3.96 -0.80
C ALA A 235 21.95 3.72 -1.79
N GLY A 236 22.97 4.59 -1.85
CA GLY A 236 24.17 4.41 -2.68
C GLY A 236 24.04 4.84 -4.15
N VAL A 237 22.98 5.56 -4.54
CA VAL A 237 22.78 6.00 -5.93
C VAL A 237 23.71 7.18 -6.28
N PRO A 238 24.45 7.14 -7.41
CA PRO A 238 25.39 8.20 -7.78
C PRO A 238 24.69 9.44 -8.37
N ILE A 239 24.10 10.26 -7.49
CA ILE A 239 23.21 11.41 -7.83
C ILE A 239 23.73 12.26 -8.99
N LYS A 240 24.98 12.74 -8.93
CA LYS A 240 25.57 13.65 -9.93
C LYS A 240 25.60 13.03 -11.33
N ARG A 241 25.99 11.76 -11.43
CA ARG A 241 26.06 11.03 -12.71
C ARG A 241 24.67 10.78 -13.28
N VAL A 242 23.70 10.45 -12.43
CA VAL A 242 22.32 10.21 -12.86
C VAL A 242 21.72 11.49 -13.45
N ILE A 243 21.89 12.64 -12.79
CA ILE A 243 21.42 13.94 -13.30
C ILE A 243 22.08 14.24 -14.65
N LEU A 244 23.41 14.16 -14.74
CA LEU A 244 24.16 14.44 -15.97
C LEU A 244 23.68 13.59 -17.14
N LEU A 245 23.62 12.26 -16.97
CA LEU A 245 23.19 11.34 -18.02
C LEU A 245 21.72 11.54 -18.42
N THR A 246 20.86 11.97 -17.49
CA THR A 246 19.45 12.26 -17.80
C THR A 246 19.32 13.44 -18.76
N TYR A 247 20.06 14.54 -18.52
CA TYR A 247 20.06 15.69 -19.41
C TYR A 247 20.72 15.40 -20.77
N VAL A 248 21.77 14.57 -20.80
CA VAL A 248 22.39 14.11 -22.06
C VAL A 248 21.39 13.32 -22.90
N LEU A 249 20.67 12.37 -22.29
CA LEU A 249 19.64 11.57 -22.96
C LEU A 249 18.48 12.45 -23.45
N ALA A 250 18.02 13.40 -22.62
CA ALA A 250 17.00 14.36 -23.03
C ALA A 250 17.46 15.19 -24.23
N GLY A 251 18.70 15.71 -24.20
CA GLY A 251 19.29 16.44 -25.31
C GLY A 251 19.40 15.59 -26.59
N ALA A 252 19.80 14.32 -26.48
CA ALA A 252 19.86 13.39 -27.62
C ALA A 252 18.49 13.19 -28.29
N LEU A 253 17.42 13.06 -27.49
CA LEU A 253 16.04 12.96 -28.01
C LEU A 253 15.59 14.26 -28.70
N VAL A 254 15.99 15.42 -28.16
CA VAL A 254 15.74 16.72 -28.81
C VAL A 254 16.47 16.83 -30.15
N GLY A 255 17.70 16.32 -30.24
CA GLY A 255 18.44 16.23 -31.50
C GLY A 255 17.73 15.37 -32.53
N LEU A 256 17.24 14.19 -32.13
CA LEU A 256 16.42 13.33 -32.98
C LEU A 256 15.16 14.06 -33.48
N ALA A 257 14.45 14.75 -32.59
CA ALA A 257 13.27 15.53 -32.96
C ALA A 257 13.60 16.67 -33.94
N GLY A 258 14.71 17.38 -33.72
CA GLY A 258 15.17 18.44 -34.62
C GLY A 258 15.54 17.93 -36.00
N PHE A 259 16.17 16.75 -36.09
CA PHE A 259 16.42 16.08 -37.37
C PHE A 259 15.11 15.74 -38.12
N LEU A 260 14.12 15.17 -37.43
CA LEU A 260 12.83 14.83 -38.05
C LEU A 260 12.09 16.06 -38.56
N TYR A 261 12.15 17.17 -37.83
CA TYR A 261 11.60 18.44 -38.31
C TYR A 261 12.34 18.98 -39.53
N ALA A 262 13.68 18.96 -39.50
CA ALA A 262 14.50 19.40 -40.62
C ALA A 262 14.18 18.58 -41.89
N ALA A 263 14.06 17.26 -41.76
CA ALA A 263 13.69 16.37 -42.87
C ALA A 263 12.27 16.63 -43.41
N ARG A 264 11.34 17.08 -42.57
CA ARG A 264 9.95 17.37 -42.97
C ARG A 264 9.76 18.75 -43.61
N GLU A 265 10.35 19.80 -43.03
CA GLU A 265 10.11 21.18 -43.46
C GLU A 265 11.15 21.69 -44.47
N ASN A 266 12.30 21.00 -44.57
CA ASN A 266 13.43 21.33 -45.46
C ASN A 266 13.93 22.79 -45.36
N SER A 267 13.55 23.49 -44.29
CA SER A 267 13.83 24.89 -44.02
C SER A 267 13.56 25.19 -42.54
N ALA A 268 14.07 26.30 -42.03
CA ALA A 268 13.81 26.75 -40.67
C ALA A 268 13.56 28.25 -40.62
N GLY A 269 12.47 28.64 -39.96
CA GLY A 269 12.13 30.04 -39.68
C GLY A 269 12.85 30.57 -38.45
N SER A 270 12.87 31.89 -38.27
CA SER A 270 13.43 32.50 -37.06
C SER A 270 12.62 32.16 -35.80
N ASP A 271 11.38 31.67 -35.96
CA ASP A 271 10.46 31.25 -34.91
C ASP A 271 10.55 29.75 -34.58
N THR A 272 11.35 28.94 -35.32
CA THR A 272 11.52 27.51 -35.03
C THR A 272 11.89 27.27 -33.57
N GLY A 273 11.15 26.40 -32.89
CA GLY A 273 11.37 26.06 -31.47
C GLY A 273 10.89 27.11 -30.45
N LEU A 274 10.36 28.27 -30.86
CA LEU A 274 9.91 29.31 -29.94
C LEU A 274 8.69 28.85 -29.14
N GLY A 275 8.78 28.90 -27.81
CA GLY A 275 7.68 28.54 -26.91
C GLY A 275 7.41 27.03 -26.80
N LEU A 276 8.26 26.20 -27.42
CA LEU A 276 8.14 24.75 -27.39
C LEU A 276 8.26 24.20 -25.96
N GLU A 277 9.13 24.82 -25.15
CA GLU A 277 9.29 24.54 -23.73
C GLU A 277 7.97 24.68 -22.98
N PHE A 278 7.22 25.77 -23.19
CA PHE A 278 5.94 25.99 -22.52
C PHE A 278 4.85 25.06 -23.03
N PHE A 279 4.81 24.80 -24.34
CA PHE A 279 3.86 23.86 -24.95
C PHE A 279 4.01 22.46 -24.35
N VAL A 280 5.24 21.95 -24.35
CA VAL A 280 5.58 20.63 -23.86
C VAL A 280 5.38 20.52 -22.34
N LEU A 281 5.79 21.55 -21.58
CA LEU A 281 5.53 21.59 -20.13
C LEU A 281 4.02 21.56 -19.83
N THR A 282 3.20 22.25 -20.62
CA THR A 282 1.74 22.23 -20.46
C THR A 282 1.16 20.85 -20.71
N GLY A 283 1.57 20.18 -21.80
CA GLY A 283 1.17 18.80 -22.09
C GLY A 283 1.57 17.83 -20.97
N LEU A 284 2.78 17.99 -20.43
CA LEU A 284 3.28 17.17 -19.33
C LEU A 284 2.50 17.40 -18.02
N VAL A 285 2.19 18.66 -17.70
CA VAL A 285 1.42 19.03 -16.50
C VAL A 285 -0.01 18.51 -16.59
N VAL A 286 -0.65 18.61 -17.75
CA VAL A 286 -1.98 18.01 -17.97
C VAL A 286 -1.91 16.50 -17.83
N GLY A 287 -0.90 15.85 -18.41
CA GLY A 287 -0.76 14.39 -18.40
C GLY A 287 -0.44 13.81 -17.02
N LEU A 288 0.48 14.43 -16.28
CA LEU A 288 0.94 13.94 -14.97
C LEU A 288 0.13 14.49 -13.80
N GLY A 289 -0.77 15.45 -14.05
CA GLY A 289 -1.46 16.20 -13.01
C GLY A 289 -0.46 17.00 -12.16
N GLY A 290 0.40 17.80 -12.79
CA GLY A 290 1.38 18.67 -12.12
C GLY A 290 2.85 18.24 -12.24
N PHE A 291 3.75 19.06 -11.69
CA PHE A 291 5.20 18.80 -11.68
C PHE A 291 5.57 17.89 -10.52
N VAL A 292 5.74 16.59 -10.82
CA VAL A 292 6.09 15.61 -9.79
C VAL A 292 7.43 14.96 -10.09
N PRO A 293 8.50 15.41 -9.40
CA PRO A 293 9.74 14.66 -9.36
C PRO A 293 9.50 13.21 -8.93
N GLY A 294 10.24 12.28 -9.54
CA GLY A 294 10.14 10.85 -9.22
C GLY A 294 8.98 10.11 -9.90
N ARG A 295 8.30 10.74 -10.87
CA ARG A 295 7.27 10.09 -11.71
C ARG A 295 7.66 10.13 -13.19
N GLY A 296 7.65 8.95 -13.83
CA GLY A 296 8.06 8.76 -15.23
C GLY A 296 7.01 8.02 -16.06
N SER A 297 5.75 8.45 -16.03
CA SER A 297 4.69 7.78 -16.80
C SER A 297 4.65 8.29 -18.25
N VAL A 298 5.26 7.52 -19.16
CA VAL A 298 5.27 7.81 -20.61
C VAL A 298 3.86 7.90 -21.18
N PHE A 299 2.99 6.95 -20.83
CA PHE A 299 1.62 6.90 -21.32
C PHE A 299 0.83 8.15 -20.92
N ASN A 300 0.89 8.54 -19.63
CA ASN A 300 0.18 9.71 -19.14
C ASN A 300 0.72 11.01 -19.78
N ALA A 301 2.03 11.11 -19.97
CA ALA A 301 2.64 12.25 -20.65
C ALA A 301 2.12 12.39 -22.09
N LEU A 302 2.08 11.29 -22.85
CA LEU A 302 1.56 11.29 -24.23
C LEU A 302 0.08 11.63 -24.30
N ILE A 303 -0.75 11.15 -23.36
CA ILE A 303 -2.18 11.52 -23.29
C ILE A 303 -2.34 13.03 -23.01
N GLY A 304 -1.58 13.57 -22.05
CA GLY A 304 -1.61 15.01 -21.76
C GLY A 304 -1.15 15.86 -22.94
N PHE A 305 -0.07 15.44 -23.61
CA PHE A 305 0.40 16.06 -24.85
C PHE A 305 -0.63 15.99 -25.97
N ALA A 306 -1.23 14.83 -26.23
CA ALA A 306 -2.25 14.68 -27.25
C ALA A 306 -3.45 15.58 -26.96
N THR A 307 -3.86 15.71 -25.70
CA THR A 307 -4.93 16.64 -25.29
C THR A 307 -4.60 18.08 -25.68
N ILE A 308 -3.40 18.55 -25.31
CA ILE A 308 -2.94 19.91 -25.58
C ILE A 308 -2.72 20.16 -27.08
N TYR A 309 -2.18 19.17 -27.79
CA TYR A 309 -1.92 19.24 -29.22
C TYR A 309 -3.22 19.29 -30.03
N LEU A 310 -4.18 18.40 -29.75
CA LEU A 310 -5.49 18.39 -30.41
C LEU A 310 -6.26 19.68 -30.13
N LEU A 311 -6.25 20.17 -28.89
CA LEU A 311 -6.87 21.45 -28.56
C LEU A 311 -6.24 22.60 -29.35
N SER A 312 -4.91 22.65 -29.40
CA SER A 312 -4.16 23.68 -30.12
C SER A 312 -4.42 23.64 -31.64
N ASN A 313 -4.42 22.44 -32.22
CA ASN A 313 -4.74 22.22 -33.62
C ASN A 313 -6.19 22.64 -33.94
N SER A 314 -7.14 22.25 -33.09
CA SER A 314 -8.56 22.56 -33.30
C SER A 314 -8.86 24.05 -33.19
N LEU A 315 -8.26 24.76 -32.23
CA LEU A 315 -8.40 26.21 -32.11
C LEU A 315 -7.80 26.95 -33.32
N ARG A 316 -6.64 26.52 -33.82
CA ARG A 316 -6.07 27.09 -35.05
C ARG A 316 -6.96 26.83 -36.26
N ASN A 317 -7.49 25.61 -36.41
CA ASN A 317 -8.40 25.26 -37.49
C ASN A 317 -9.73 26.05 -37.43
N ALA A 318 -10.18 26.42 -36.23
CA ALA A 318 -11.33 27.30 -36.03
C ALA A 318 -11.03 28.79 -36.32
N GLY A 319 -9.82 29.13 -36.77
CA GLY A 319 -9.44 30.50 -37.17
C GLY A 319 -8.95 31.38 -36.02
N PHE A 320 -8.70 30.83 -34.82
CA PHE A 320 -8.11 31.61 -33.74
C PHE A 320 -6.64 31.95 -34.04
N ARG A 321 -6.25 33.20 -33.73
CA ARG A 321 -4.86 33.67 -33.86
C ARG A 321 -3.91 32.87 -32.97
N GLY A 322 -2.68 32.65 -33.43
CA GLY A 322 -1.64 31.91 -32.69
C GLY A 322 -1.39 32.47 -31.29
N ASP A 323 -1.32 33.80 -31.15
CA ASP A 323 -1.12 34.48 -29.86
C ASP A 323 -2.23 34.15 -28.84
N PHE A 324 -3.48 34.01 -29.31
CA PHE A 324 -4.61 33.63 -28.46
C PHE A 324 -4.50 32.18 -28.01
N VAL A 325 -4.10 31.27 -28.90
CA VAL A 325 -3.88 29.86 -28.56
C VAL A 325 -2.78 29.72 -27.51
N GLN A 326 -1.69 30.50 -27.64
CA GLN A 326 -0.61 30.52 -26.66
C GLN A 326 -1.05 31.09 -25.31
N ALA A 327 -1.85 32.15 -25.30
CA ALA A 327 -2.44 32.70 -24.07
C ALA A 327 -3.36 31.68 -23.37
N ALA A 328 -4.20 30.97 -24.14
CA ALA A 328 -5.06 29.92 -23.61
C ALA A 328 -4.26 28.77 -22.98
N MET A 329 -3.15 28.34 -23.61
CA MET A 329 -2.24 27.33 -23.06
C MET A 329 -1.62 27.77 -21.73
N GLY A 330 -1.17 29.02 -21.63
CA GLY A 330 -0.67 29.59 -20.37
C GLY A 330 -1.73 29.58 -19.27
N LEU A 331 -2.98 29.93 -19.58
CA LEU A 331 -4.08 29.90 -18.63
C LEU A 331 -4.41 28.46 -18.17
N ILE A 332 -4.40 27.50 -19.10
CA ILE A 332 -4.60 26.07 -18.79
C ILE A 332 -3.50 25.57 -17.86
N LEU A 333 -2.24 25.89 -18.15
CA LEU A 333 -1.11 25.52 -17.29
C LEU A 333 -1.30 26.04 -15.86
N VAL A 334 -1.65 27.32 -15.70
CA VAL A 334 -1.92 27.93 -14.39
C VAL A 334 -3.11 27.27 -13.70
N ALA A 335 -4.21 27.03 -14.41
CA ALA A 335 -5.40 26.40 -13.86
C ALA A 335 -5.14 24.98 -13.36
N VAL A 336 -4.45 24.16 -14.17
CA VAL A 336 -4.10 22.78 -13.81
C VAL A 336 -3.13 22.75 -12.63
N LEU A 337 -2.13 23.64 -12.61
CA LEU A 337 -1.20 23.73 -11.49
C LEU A 337 -1.90 24.16 -10.19
N ALA A 338 -2.82 25.11 -10.26
CA ALA A 338 -3.60 25.56 -9.10
C ALA A 338 -4.53 24.45 -8.56
N LEU A 339 -5.22 23.75 -9.47
CA LEU A 339 -6.07 22.61 -9.13
C LEU A 339 -5.25 21.45 -8.54
N ASP A 340 -4.10 21.10 -9.12
CA ASP A 340 -3.22 20.05 -8.61
C ASP A 340 -2.68 20.42 -7.21
N THR A 341 -2.18 21.63 -7.02
CA THR A 341 -1.66 22.09 -5.73
C THR A 341 -2.73 22.01 -4.64
N LYS A 342 -3.96 22.43 -4.97
CA LYS A 342 -5.11 22.32 -4.07
C LYS A 342 -5.49 20.86 -3.83
N TYR A 343 -5.62 20.07 -4.89
CA TYR A 343 -5.97 18.65 -4.83
C TYR A 343 -4.99 17.85 -3.98
N ARG A 344 -3.67 18.05 -4.09
CA ARG A 344 -2.68 17.37 -3.23
C ARG A 344 -2.81 17.74 -1.77
N LYS A 345 -2.91 19.04 -1.48
CA LYS A 345 -3.08 19.54 -0.11
C LYS A 345 -4.38 19.03 0.51
N GLU A 346 -5.42 18.92 -0.30
CA GLU A 346 -6.74 18.45 0.12
C GLU A 346 -6.80 16.92 0.15
N ARG A 347 -6.11 16.19 -0.72
CA ARG A 347 -6.06 14.72 -0.76
C ARG A 347 -5.48 14.15 0.51
N HIS A 348 -4.38 14.70 1.02
CA HIS A 348 -3.86 14.26 2.33
C HIS A 348 -4.89 14.48 3.44
N ARG A 349 -5.63 15.61 3.40
CA ARG A 349 -6.72 15.88 4.35
C ARG A 349 -7.94 14.98 4.13
N LEU A 350 -8.28 14.66 2.88
CA LEU A 350 -9.42 13.83 2.50
C LEU A 350 -9.15 12.37 2.86
N LEU A 351 -7.95 11.85 2.54
CA LEU A 351 -7.47 10.55 2.98
C LEU A 351 -7.51 10.48 4.51
N ALA A 352 -6.89 11.43 5.23
CA ALA A 352 -6.96 11.46 6.69
C ALA A 352 -8.39 11.57 7.25
N ARG A 353 -9.31 12.24 6.54
CA ARG A 353 -10.72 12.38 6.94
C ARG A 353 -11.59 11.16 6.62
N ALA A 354 -11.19 10.35 5.64
CA ALA A 354 -11.90 9.18 5.14
C ALA A 354 -11.29 7.85 5.64
N TYR A 355 -10.08 7.90 6.19
CA TYR A 355 -9.33 6.74 6.70
C TYR A 355 -9.99 6.06 7.91
N LEU A 356 -10.79 6.78 8.70
CA LEU A 356 -11.63 6.21 9.75
C LEU A 356 -13.10 6.39 9.39
N ASP A 357 -13.86 5.30 9.36
CA ASP A 357 -15.29 5.30 9.07
C ASP A 357 -16.07 4.50 10.13
N PRO A 358 -16.23 5.04 11.36
CA PRO A 358 -16.87 4.31 12.45
C PRO A 358 -18.28 3.84 12.08
N ALA A 359 -18.60 2.59 12.39
CA ALA A 359 -19.94 2.02 12.22
C ALA A 359 -20.60 1.79 13.57
N ARG A 360 -21.93 2.00 13.66
CA ARG A 360 -22.66 1.75 14.91
C ARG A 360 -22.50 0.28 15.29
N LEU A 361 -21.99 0.03 16.49
CA LEU A 361 -21.83 -1.30 17.06
C LEU A 361 -22.63 -1.35 18.37
N THR A 362 -23.63 -2.22 18.42
CA THR A 362 -24.45 -2.44 19.62
C THR A 362 -23.99 -3.73 20.28
N LEU A 363 -23.34 -3.60 21.43
CA LEU A 363 -22.92 -4.73 22.24
C LEU A 363 -24.11 -5.28 23.04
N ALA A 364 -24.09 -6.59 23.29
CA ALA A 364 -24.96 -7.20 24.29
C ALA A 364 -24.73 -6.56 25.66
N PRO A 365 -25.75 -6.52 26.54
CA PRO A 365 -25.60 -6.05 27.91
C PRO A 365 -24.39 -6.70 28.59
N ALA A 366 -23.57 -5.91 29.28
CA ALA A 366 -22.44 -6.45 30.02
C ALA A 366 -22.98 -7.35 31.15
N MET A 367 -22.41 -8.54 31.22
CA MET A 367 -22.64 -9.51 32.28
C MET A 367 -22.12 -8.93 33.60
N ASP A 368 -22.95 -8.93 34.63
CA ASP A 368 -22.50 -8.63 35.97
C ASP A 368 -21.93 -9.92 36.59
N LEU A 369 -20.64 -9.88 36.94
CA LEU A 369 -19.94 -11.01 37.52
C LEU A 369 -20.36 -11.26 38.98
N ALA A 370 -20.74 -10.22 39.70
CA ALA A 370 -21.18 -10.31 41.09
C ALA A 370 -22.51 -11.06 41.20
N ASP A 371 -23.37 -10.91 40.20
CA ASP A 371 -24.70 -11.54 40.14
C ASP A 371 -24.65 -13.02 39.76
N LEU A 372 -23.52 -13.51 39.22
CA LEU A 372 -23.39 -14.89 38.74
C LEU A 372 -22.93 -15.90 39.80
N ALA A 373 -22.10 -15.49 40.75
CA ALA A 373 -21.77 -16.27 41.95
C ALA A 373 -21.00 -15.42 43.01
N PRO A 374 -21.19 -15.67 44.32
CA PRO A 374 -20.42 -15.01 45.38
C PRO A 374 -18.91 -15.26 45.24
N GLY A 375 -18.08 -14.22 45.39
CA GLY A 375 -16.61 -14.32 45.38
C GLY A 375 -15.92 -14.16 44.01
N ARG A 376 -16.68 -14.01 42.92
CA ARG A 376 -16.14 -13.78 41.57
C ARG A 376 -15.51 -12.39 41.33
N GLY A 377 -15.67 -11.45 42.27
CA GLY A 377 -15.00 -10.14 42.26
C GLY A 377 -13.68 -10.10 43.04
N ALA A 378 -13.16 -11.24 43.50
CA ALA A 378 -11.92 -11.27 44.28
C ALA A 378 -10.66 -11.13 43.41
N ASN A 379 -9.63 -10.47 43.96
CA ASN A 379 -8.33 -10.25 43.29
C ASN A 379 -7.46 -11.52 43.34
N LYS A 380 -7.93 -12.62 42.74
CA LYS A 380 -7.24 -13.93 42.76
C LYS A 380 -5.88 -13.92 42.05
N LEU A 381 -5.63 -12.96 41.16
CA LEU A 381 -4.37 -12.85 40.44
C LEU A 381 -3.25 -12.22 41.28
N ALA A 382 -3.58 -11.59 42.41
CA ALA A 382 -2.58 -11.00 43.31
C ALA A 382 -1.61 -12.06 43.88
N ASP A 383 -2.05 -13.33 43.97
CA ASP A 383 -1.25 -14.45 44.44
C ASP A 383 -0.35 -15.07 43.34
N ALA A 384 -0.37 -14.53 42.12
CA ALA A 384 0.45 -15.04 41.02
C ALA A 384 1.94 -14.73 41.24
N THR A 385 2.77 -15.75 41.07
CA THR A 385 4.23 -15.59 41.06
C THR A 385 4.67 -14.98 39.72
N ILE A 386 5.54 -13.98 39.78
CA ILE A 386 6.04 -13.29 38.58
C ILE A 386 7.30 -13.97 38.05
N LEU A 387 7.25 -14.36 36.78
CA LEU A 387 8.36 -14.93 36.02
C LEU A 387 8.92 -13.90 35.04
N ALA A 388 10.23 -13.98 34.80
CA ALA A 388 10.95 -13.21 33.77
C ALA A 388 10.75 -11.69 33.78
N GLY A 389 10.39 -11.09 34.93
CA GLY A 389 10.14 -9.65 35.03
C GLY A 389 11.31 -8.79 34.54
N GLY A 390 11.02 -7.90 33.58
CA GLY A 390 11.99 -7.02 32.93
C GLY A 390 12.97 -7.72 31.99
N ARG A 391 12.82 -9.03 31.75
CA ARG A 391 13.71 -9.85 30.89
C ARG A 391 13.06 -10.25 29.56
N ILE A 392 11.76 -10.00 29.42
CA ILE A 392 10.95 -10.20 28.20
C ILE A 392 10.12 -8.94 27.95
N ASP A 393 9.72 -8.69 26.71
CA ASP A 393 8.91 -7.52 26.33
C ASP A 393 7.72 -7.94 25.46
N GLY A 394 6.52 -7.73 26.02
CA GLY A 394 5.23 -7.99 25.39
C GLY A 394 4.97 -9.45 25.03
N PRO A 395 5.08 -10.41 25.97
CA PRO A 395 4.67 -11.80 25.74
C PRO A 395 3.17 -11.84 25.51
N GLU A 396 2.77 -11.84 24.25
CA GLU A 396 1.34 -11.82 23.88
C GLU A 396 0.68 -13.17 24.16
N ASP A 397 1.27 -14.24 23.64
CA ASP A 397 0.90 -15.63 23.93
C ASP A 397 1.96 -16.36 24.76
N VAL A 398 1.52 -17.34 25.55
CA VAL A 398 2.36 -18.28 26.29
C VAL A 398 1.89 -19.70 26.05
N ILE A 399 2.81 -20.62 25.79
CA ILE A 399 2.52 -22.06 25.67
C ILE A 399 3.62 -22.89 26.29
N LEU A 400 3.32 -24.15 26.63
CA LEU A 400 4.29 -25.08 27.22
C LEU A 400 4.48 -26.30 26.32
N ASP A 401 5.72 -26.76 26.19
CA ASP A 401 6.03 -28.03 25.54
C ASP A 401 5.82 -29.23 26.50
N ARG A 402 6.07 -30.44 26.01
CA ARG A 402 5.93 -31.68 26.80
C ARG A 402 6.99 -31.81 27.90
N ASP A 403 8.11 -31.12 27.74
CA ASP A 403 9.21 -31.06 28.71
C ASP A 403 9.01 -29.90 29.70
N ASP A 404 7.80 -29.32 29.73
CA ASP A 404 7.38 -28.21 30.57
C ASP A 404 8.09 -26.88 30.28
N ASN A 405 8.86 -26.76 29.20
CA ASN A 405 9.47 -25.47 28.86
C ASN A 405 8.41 -24.51 28.35
N LEU A 406 8.49 -23.26 28.80
CA LEU A 406 7.55 -22.21 28.44
C LEU A 406 8.07 -21.41 27.25
N TYR A 407 7.21 -21.13 26.28
CA TYR A 407 7.50 -20.33 25.10
C TYR A 407 6.64 -19.07 25.08
N CYS A 408 7.24 -17.94 24.70
CA CYS A 408 6.50 -16.69 24.52
C CYS A 408 7.09 -15.86 23.36
N GLY A 409 6.24 -15.12 22.66
CA GLY A 409 6.66 -14.11 21.68
C GLY A 409 7.23 -12.86 22.35
N THR A 410 7.97 -12.05 21.62
CA THR A 410 8.37 -10.69 22.05
C THR A 410 8.07 -9.66 20.97
N ARG A 411 7.87 -8.41 21.40
CA ARG A 411 7.58 -7.28 20.51
C ARG A 411 8.63 -7.06 19.42
N ASP A 412 9.88 -7.42 19.68
CA ASP A 412 11.00 -7.27 18.75
C ASP A 412 11.22 -8.48 17.81
N GLY A 413 10.24 -9.38 17.72
CA GLY A 413 10.24 -10.43 16.71
C GLY A 413 11.05 -11.67 17.10
N ARG A 414 11.10 -12.02 18.38
CA ARG A 414 11.73 -13.25 18.88
C ARG A 414 10.71 -14.14 19.56
N ILE A 415 11.03 -15.42 19.58
CA ILE A 415 10.37 -16.40 20.44
C ILE A 415 11.37 -16.79 21.50
N MET A 416 10.99 -16.57 22.74
CA MET A 416 11.79 -16.85 23.93
C MET A 416 11.35 -18.21 24.48
N ARG A 417 12.30 -18.97 25.01
CA ARG A 417 12.08 -20.23 25.71
C ARG A 417 12.62 -20.12 27.13
N LEU A 418 11.78 -20.37 28.12
CA LEU A 418 12.10 -20.40 29.53
C LEU A 418 12.14 -21.87 29.96
N LEU A 419 13.28 -22.31 30.48
CA LEU A 419 13.50 -23.73 30.78
C LEU A 419 12.88 -24.12 32.13
N ALA A 420 12.16 -25.23 32.15
CA ALA A 420 11.65 -25.83 33.38
C ALA A 420 12.79 -26.36 34.28
N PRO A 421 12.54 -26.57 35.58
CA PRO A 421 11.28 -26.35 36.31
C PRO A 421 11.14 -24.96 36.95
N ASP A 422 12.22 -24.18 37.02
CA ASP A 422 12.28 -22.91 37.74
C ASP A 422 12.11 -21.68 36.84
N TYR A 423 12.18 -21.84 35.52
CA TYR A 423 12.01 -20.79 34.51
C TYR A 423 12.99 -19.61 34.65
N THR A 424 14.14 -19.83 35.30
CA THR A 424 15.16 -18.79 35.53
C THR A 424 16.07 -18.62 34.32
N ARG A 425 16.32 -19.69 33.58
CA ARG A 425 17.10 -19.70 32.35
C ARG A 425 16.20 -19.41 31.15
N ILE A 426 16.52 -18.32 30.44
CA ILE A 426 15.77 -17.82 29.29
C ILE A 426 16.70 -17.77 28.09
N GLU A 427 16.26 -18.30 26.96
CA GLU A 427 17.01 -18.28 25.70
C GLU A 427 16.12 -17.91 24.51
N THR A 428 16.74 -17.37 23.46
CA THR A 428 16.04 -17.13 22.19
C THR A 428 15.95 -18.44 21.43
N PHE A 429 14.73 -18.94 21.25
CA PHE A 429 14.46 -20.13 20.46
C PHE A 429 14.50 -19.84 18.96
N ALA A 430 13.87 -18.75 18.51
CA ALA A 430 13.85 -18.35 17.11
C ALA A 430 13.71 -16.83 16.93
N LYS A 431 14.13 -16.33 15.77
CA LYS A 431 13.93 -14.93 15.32
C LYS A 431 13.02 -14.91 14.10
N THR A 432 11.85 -14.32 14.23
CA THR A 432 10.79 -14.29 13.21
C THR A 432 10.83 -13.03 12.36
N GLY A 433 11.33 -11.92 12.91
CA GLY A 433 11.40 -10.61 12.26
C GLY A 433 10.16 -9.75 12.49
N GLY A 434 8.96 -10.32 12.34
CA GLY A 434 7.69 -9.71 12.76
C GLY A 434 7.25 -10.18 14.15
N ARG A 435 6.28 -9.49 14.75
CA ARG A 435 5.79 -9.77 16.11
C ARG A 435 5.03 -11.11 16.17
N PRO A 436 5.51 -12.12 16.91
CA PRO A 436 4.76 -13.34 17.18
C PRO A 436 3.57 -13.02 18.09
N LEU A 437 2.42 -13.55 17.73
CA LEU A 437 1.19 -13.50 18.52
C LEU A 437 0.86 -14.93 18.97
N GLY A 438 -0.30 -15.48 18.60
CA GLY A 438 -0.74 -16.81 18.99
C GLY A 438 0.13 -17.95 18.45
N MET A 439 0.25 -18.99 19.27
CA MET A 439 1.11 -20.15 19.04
C MET A 439 0.41 -21.46 19.41
N ALA A 440 0.73 -22.53 18.67
CA ALA A 440 0.33 -23.89 19.02
C ALA A 440 1.39 -24.90 18.60
N PHE A 441 1.48 -26.02 19.32
CA PHE A 441 2.28 -27.17 18.89
C PHE A 441 1.44 -28.12 18.03
N ASP A 442 2.00 -28.53 16.89
CA ASP A 442 1.40 -29.59 16.08
C ASP A 442 1.67 -31.00 16.65
N ALA A 443 1.09 -32.04 16.04
CA ALA A 443 1.22 -33.42 16.50
C ALA A 443 2.67 -33.94 16.52
N GLU A 444 3.57 -33.29 15.76
CA GLU A 444 5.00 -33.58 15.73
C GLU A 444 5.83 -32.70 16.67
N ASP A 445 5.18 -32.00 17.63
CA ASP A 445 5.79 -31.04 18.57
C ASP A 445 6.52 -29.88 17.86
N ARG A 446 6.13 -29.52 16.63
CA ARG A 446 6.66 -28.34 15.94
C ARG A 446 5.80 -27.14 16.26
N LEU A 447 6.45 -26.02 16.50
CA LEU A 447 5.79 -24.77 16.88
C LEU A 447 5.17 -24.12 15.63
N VAL A 448 3.87 -23.84 15.64
CA VAL A 448 3.16 -23.05 14.64
C VAL A 448 2.82 -21.70 15.24
N VAL A 449 3.03 -20.63 14.49
CA VAL A 449 3.00 -19.25 14.99
C VAL A 449 2.31 -18.31 14.01
N CYS A 450 1.39 -17.51 14.53
CA CYS A 450 0.87 -16.32 13.87
C CYS A 450 1.83 -15.16 14.06
N ILE A 451 2.26 -14.54 12.96
CA ILE A 451 3.18 -13.39 12.98
C ILE A 451 2.49 -12.20 12.33
N ALA A 452 2.24 -11.16 13.13
CA ALA A 452 1.62 -9.93 12.65
C ALA A 452 2.46 -9.29 11.53
N GLY A 453 1.79 -8.83 10.47
CA GLY A 453 2.38 -8.29 9.25
C GLY A 453 2.97 -9.33 8.29
N MET A 454 3.03 -10.62 8.67
CA MET A 454 3.72 -11.65 7.89
C MET A 454 2.85 -12.87 7.55
N GLY A 455 1.94 -13.29 8.44
CA GLY A 455 1.05 -14.44 8.25
C GLY A 455 1.39 -15.63 9.16
N LEU A 456 1.16 -16.84 8.67
CA LEU A 456 1.31 -18.11 9.41
C LEU A 456 2.66 -18.78 9.10
N TYR A 457 3.37 -19.19 10.16
CA TYR A 457 4.70 -19.79 10.08
C TYR A 457 4.81 -21.04 10.95
N ARG A 458 5.78 -21.89 10.62
CA ARG A 458 6.17 -23.07 11.39
C ARG A 458 7.64 -22.97 11.78
N ILE A 459 7.95 -23.37 13.00
CA ILE A 459 9.27 -23.34 13.60
C ILE A 459 9.57 -24.76 14.11
N PRO A 460 10.08 -25.64 13.23
CA PRO A 460 10.34 -27.04 13.57
C PRO A 460 11.53 -27.24 14.52
N GLY A 461 12.31 -26.19 14.80
CA GLY A 461 13.44 -26.24 15.71
C GLY A 461 14.14 -24.89 15.85
N PRO A 462 15.19 -24.80 16.69
CA PRO A 462 15.84 -23.53 17.01
C PRO A 462 16.30 -22.78 15.76
N ASN A 463 15.91 -21.51 15.64
CA ASN A 463 16.22 -20.60 14.52
C ASN A 463 15.83 -21.10 13.11
N ARG A 464 15.00 -22.14 12.98
CA ARG A 464 14.47 -22.60 11.69
C ARG A 464 13.04 -22.08 11.53
N VAL A 465 12.84 -21.12 10.62
CA VAL A 465 11.54 -20.48 10.39
C VAL A 465 11.05 -20.79 8.97
N GLU A 466 9.87 -21.39 8.86
CA GLU A 466 9.25 -21.81 7.61
C GLU A 466 7.93 -21.07 7.41
N ARG A 467 7.75 -20.43 6.26
CA ARG A 467 6.48 -19.78 5.93
C ARG A 467 5.45 -20.81 5.48
N LEU A 468 4.29 -20.83 6.13
CA LEU A 468 3.14 -21.62 5.70
C LEU A 468 2.20 -20.80 4.81
N ALA A 469 1.85 -19.58 5.24
CA ALA A 469 0.95 -18.71 4.50
C ALA A 469 1.25 -17.23 4.76
N SER A 470 1.29 -16.42 3.71
CA SER A 470 1.30 -14.94 3.82
C SER A 470 0.16 -14.28 3.05
N GLN A 471 -0.58 -15.07 2.27
CA GLN A 471 -1.66 -14.59 1.41
C GLN A 471 -2.79 -15.63 1.33
N THR A 472 -4.00 -15.15 1.09
CA THR A 472 -5.18 -15.93 0.72
C THR A 472 -5.63 -15.61 -0.71
N ARG A 473 -6.74 -16.19 -1.17
CA ARG A 473 -7.36 -15.86 -2.47
C ARG A 473 -7.95 -14.45 -2.43
N ARG A 474 -7.84 -13.74 -3.56
CA ARG A 474 -8.42 -12.39 -3.72
C ARG A 474 -9.93 -12.47 -3.80
N SER A 475 -10.62 -11.61 -3.07
CA SER A 475 -12.05 -11.40 -3.28
C SER A 475 -12.26 -10.60 -4.56
N TRP A 476 -13.07 -11.11 -5.48
CA TRP A 476 -13.42 -10.41 -6.72
C TRP A 476 -14.22 -9.13 -6.48
N THR A 477 -14.93 -9.07 -5.35
CA THR A 477 -15.76 -7.95 -4.92
C THR A 477 -14.99 -6.87 -4.15
N SER A 478 -13.75 -7.14 -3.73
CA SER A 478 -12.96 -6.17 -2.97
C SER A 478 -12.26 -5.17 -3.88
N LEU A 479 -12.46 -3.87 -3.58
CA LEU A 479 -11.70 -2.80 -4.20
C LEU A 479 -10.23 -2.94 -3.80
N GLU A 480 -9.89 -2.92 -2.53
CA GLU A 480 -8.50 -3.16 -2.10
C GLU A 480 -8.10 -4.64 -2.27
N ASP A 481 -6.81 -4.88 -2.56
CA ASP A 481 -6.30 -6.25 -2.63
C ASP A 481 -6.26 -6.82 -1.22
N ASP A 482 -7.17 -7.75 -0.94
CA ASP A 482 -7.38 -8.36 0.37
C ASP A 482 -6.67 -9.70 0.53
N ARG A 483 -5.80 -10.07 -0.41
CA ARG A 483 -5.01 -11.30 -0.34
C ARG A 483 -4.06 -11.31 0.84
N ALA A 484 -3.42 -10.19 1.14
CA ALA A 484 -2.41 -10.12 2.19
C ALA A 484 -3.03 -10.42 3.56
N ILE A 485 -2.38 -11.29 4.32
CA ILE A 485 -2.71 -11.53 5.73
C ILE A 485 -1.97 -10.45 6.52
N ARG A 486 -2.70 -9.54 7.16
CA ARG A 486 -2.09 -8.36 7.80
C ARG A 486 -1.85 -8.56 9.26
N MET A 487 -2.81 -9.12 9.99
CA MET A 487 -2.72 -9.26 11.43
C MET A 487 -3.16 -10.68 11.79
N ALA A 488 -2.34 -11.66 11.37
CA ALA A 488 -2.47 -13.03 11.86
C ALA A 488 -2.30 -13.00 13.39
N ASP A 489 -3.37 -13.31 14.12
CA ASP A 489 -3.45 -13.05 15.57
C ASP A 489 -3.31 -14.36 16.36
N ASP A 490 -4.37 -15.18 16.46
CA ASP A 490 -4.33 -16.47 17.17
C ASP A 490 -4.61 -17.66 16.24
N LEU A 491 -4.22 -18.87 16.67
CA LEU A 491 -4.40 -20.10 15.90
C LEU A 491 -4.66 -21.32 16.77
N ASP A 492 -5.34 -22.30 16.19
CA ASP A 492 -5.40 -23.65 16.72
C ASP A 492 -5.48 -24.70 15.61
N ILE A 493 -5.15 -25.94 15.96
CA ILE A 493 -4.98 -27.04 15.01
C ILE A 493 -6.07 -28.08 15.24
N ALA A 494 -6.86 -28.35 14.20
CA ALA A 494 -7.92 -29.35 14.24
C ALA A 494 -7.33 -30.78 14.21
N PRO A 495 -8.09 -31.81 14.66
CA PRO A 495 -7.60 -33.20 14.69
C PRO A 495 -7.19 -33.76 13.33
N ASP A 496 -7.69 -33.18 12.23
CA ASP A 496 -7.33 -33.55 10.86
C ASP A 496 -6.09 -32.81 10.32
N GLY A 497 -5.42 -32.03 11.16
CA GLY A 497 -4.21 -31.26 10.86
C GLY A 497 -4.46 -29.91 10.18
N ARG A 498 -5.70 -29.54 9.86
CA ARG A 498 -6.01 -28.19 9.35
C ARG A 498 -5.73 -27.15 10.44
N ILE A 499 -5.05 -26.07 10.06
CA ILE A 499 -4.71 -24.97 10.96
C ILE A 499 -5.72 -23.84 10.75
N PHE A 500 -6.49 -23.54 11.79
CA PHE A 500 -7.42 -22.41 11.78
C PHE A 500 -6.79 -21.24 12.51
N PHE A 501 -6.85 -20.06 11.92
CA PHE A 501 -6.24 -18.88 12.51
C PHE A 501 -6.99 -17.61 12.15
N SER A 502 -6.96 -16.63 13.03
CA SER A 502 -7.61 -15.35 12.84
C SER A 502 -6.69 -14.36 12.11
N ASP A 503 -7.30 -13.52 11.29
CA ASP A 503 -6.69 -12.29 10.76
C ASP A 503 -7.54 -11.14 11.30
N ALA A 504 -7.08 -10.51 12.39
CA ALA A 504 -7.86 -9.59 13.21
C ALA A 504 -8.42 -8.41 12.41
N THR A 505 -7.66 -7.93 11.42
CA THR A 505 -8.10 -6.88 10.50
C THR A 505 -7.39 -6.97 9.16
N LYS A 506 -8.16 -6.83 8.08
CA LYS A 506 -7.61 -6.71 6.70
C LYS A 506 -7.12 -5.30 6.37
N ARG A 507 -7.33 -4.32 7.25
CA ARG A 507 -7.19 -2.88 6.93
C ARG A 507 -6.05 -2.19 7.67
N TYR A 508 -5.81 -2.57 8.92
CA TYR A 508 -4.83 -1.93 9.78
C TYR A 508 -3.67 -2.88 10.07
N GLU A 509 -2.53 -2.31 10.45
CA GLU A 509 -1.35 -3.05 10.93
C GLU A 509 -1.37 -3.14 12.46
N MET A 510 -0.50 -4.00 13.01
CA MET A 510 -0.37 -4.24 14.46
C MET A 510 -0.15 -2.96 15.27
N GLU A 511 0.48 -1.92 14.73
CA GLU A 511 0.70 -0.65 15.46
C GLU A 511 -0.54 0.23 15.49
N THR A 512 -1.50 -0.03 14.59
CA THR A 512 -2.72 0.75 14.39
C THR A 512 -3.99 -0.03 14.73
N TRP A 513 -3.87 -1.18 15.37
CA TRP A 513 -4.97 -2.06 15.78
C TRP A 513 -6.12 -1.34 16.51
N ALA A 514 -5.80 -0.40 17.40
CA ALA A 514 -6.80 0.36 18.17
C ALA A 514 -7.74 1.19 17.28
N VAL A 515 -7.31 1.52 16.06
CA VAL A 515 -8.11 2.22 15.05
C VAL A 515 -9.23 1.31 14.52
N ASP A 516 -8.99 0.00 14.39
CA ASP A 516 -10.00 -0.97 13.95
C ASP A 516 -11.09 -1.16 15.00
N LEU A 517 -10.69 -1.36 16.27
CA LEU A 517 -11.62 -1.42 17.40
C LEU A 517 -12.45 -0.13 17.52
N LEU A 518 -11.82 1.03 17.32
CA LEU A 518 -12.52 2.30 17.31
C LEU A 518 -13.45 2.44 16.10
N GLU A 519 -13.12 1.85 14.97
CA GLU A 519 -14.02 1.81 13.80
C GLU A 519 -15.24 0.92 14.09
N GLY A 520 -15.05 -0.18 14.81
CA GLY A 520 -16.12 -1.12 15.20
C GLY A 520 -16.78 -1.76 13.99
N ARG A 521 -16.06 -1.89 12.87
CA ARG A 521 -16.53 -2.55 11.64
C ARG A 521 -16.03 -3.99 11.60
N PRO A 522 -16.74 -4.88 10.90
CA PRO A 522 -16.30 -6.25 10.72
C PRO A 522 -15.22 -6.34 9.63
N ASN A 523 -13.98 -5.98 9.99
CA ASN A 523 -12.84 -5.96 9.08
C ASN A 523 -11.97 -7.23 9.14
N GLY A 524 -12.17 -8.07 10.15
CA GLY A 524 -11.40 -9.30 10.34
C GLY A 524 -12.02 -10.51 9.67
N ARG A 525 -11.29 -11.63 9.69
CA ARG A 525 -11.70 -12.90 9.09
C ARG A 525 -11.08 -14.09 9.80
N LEU A 526 -11.70 -15.25 9.63
CA LEU A 526 -11.16 -16.55 10.01
C LEU A 526 -10.60 -17.24 8.76
N LEU A 527 -9.38 -17.75 8.87
CA LEU A 527 -8.64 -18.43 7.82
C LEU A 527 -8.42 -19.90 8.19
N CYS A 528 -8.30 -20.74 7.17
CA CYS A 528 -7.89 -22.14 7.30
C CYS A 528 -6.73 -22.41 6.34
N HIS A 529 -5.64 -22.95 6.86
CA HIS A 529 -4.52 -23.49 6.10
C HIS A 529 -4.58 -25.01 6.13
N ASP A 530 -4.61 -25.64 4.95
CA ASP A 530 -4.53 -27.09 4.82
C ASP A 530 -3.08 -27.48 4.50
N PRO A 531 -2.33 -28.09 5.44
CA PRO A 531 -0.94 -28.45 5.22
C PRO A 531 -0.74 -29.51 4.14
N ARG A 532 -1.79 -30.28 3.77
CA ARG A 532 -1.71 -31.31 2.72
C ARG A 532 -1.66 -30.69 1.32
N THR A 533 -2.38 -29.58 1.13
CA THR A 533 -2.45 -28.88 -0.16
C THR A 533 -1.57 -27.62 -0.20
N GLY A 534 -1.14 -27.12 0.96
CA GLY A 534 -0.48 -25.83 1.12
C GLY A 534 -1.40 -24.62 0.86
N ALA A 535 -2.71 -24.85 0.69
CA ALA A 535 -3.66 -23.81 0.38
C ALA A 535 -4.18 -23.13 1.66
N THR A 536 -4.33 -21.80 1.58
CA THR A 536 -5.00 -21.01 2.61
C THR A 536 -6.28 -20.41 2.04
N THR A 537 -7.39 -20.60 2.76
CA THR A 537 -8.73 -20.13 2.36
C THR A 537 -9.41 -19.38 3.48
N THR A 538 -10.24 -18.39 3.11
CA THR A 538 -11.11 -17.70 4.06
C THR A 538 -12.30 -18.58 4.41
N VAL A 539 -12.46 -18.91 5.69
CA VAL A 539 -13.56 -19.70 6.23
C VAL A 539 -14.78 -18.81 6.47
N CYS A 540 -14.55 -17.68 7.15
CA CYS A 540 -15.58 -16.71 7.45
C CYS A 540 -14.98 -15.32 7.34
N ASP A 541 -15.59 -14.46 6.55
CA ASP A 541 -15.18 -13.07 6.41
C ASP A 541 -16.11 -12.17 7.23
N HIS A 542 -15.68 -10.92 7.44
CA HIS A 542 -16.47 -9.91 8.13
C HIS A 542 -16.77 -10.26 9.60
N LEU A 543 -15.73 -10.65 10.31
CA LEU A 543 -15.73 -10.77 11.77
C LEU A 543 -15.26 -9.47 12.43
N HIS A 544 -15.75 -9.20 13.65
CA HIS A 544 -15.41 -7.99 14.40
C HIS A 544 -14.17 -8.25 15.26
N PHE A 545 -12.99 -7.96 14.72
CA PHE A 545 -11.70 -8.11 15.39
C PHE A 545 -11.55 -9.51 16.04
N PRO A 546 -11.50 -10.58 15.23
CA PRO A 546 -11.33 -11.93 15.75
C PRO A 546 -9.90 -12.10 16.28
N ASN A 547 -9.77 -12.52 17.54
CA ASN A 547 -8.49 -12.82 18.17
C ASN A 547 -8.40 -14.31 18.44
N GLY A 548 -8.71 -14.74 19.66
CA GLY A 548 -8.57 -16.11 20.13
C GLY A 548 -9.25 -17.17 19.28
N VAL A 549 -8.57 -18.29 19.08
CA VAL A 549 -9.04 -19.47 18.33
C VAL A 549 -8.78 -20.73 19.15
N CYS A 550 -9.80 -21.57 19.35
CA CYS A 550 -9.66 -22.83 20.10
C CYS A 550 -10.56 -23.91 19.53
N VAL A 551 -9.99 -25.07 19.22
CA VAL A 551 -10.73 -26.28 18.89
C VAL A 551 -11.30 -26.87 20.19
N SER A 552 -12.57 -27.23 20.18
CA SER A 552 -13.25 -27.85 21.32
C SER A 552 -12.62 -29.19 21.73
N HIS A 553 -12.81 -29.59 22.99
CA HIS A 553 -12.28 -30.87 23.51
C HIS A 553 -12.68 -32.10 22.69
N ASP A 554 -13.87 -32.10 22.09
CA ASP A 554 -14.36 -33.19 21.23
C ASP A 554 -13.84 -33.12 19.78
N GLY A 555 -13.08 -32.09 19.42
CA GLY A 555 -12.52 -31.90 18.09
C GLY A 555 -13.54 -31.56 17.00
N ARG A 556 -14.79 -31.22 17.35
CA ARG A 556 -15.88 -31.00 16.39
C ARG A 556 -16.23 -29.53 16.16
N ARG A 557 -15.81 -28.64 17.05
CA ARG A 557 -16.16 -27.22 17.00
C ARG A 557 -14.90 -26.38 17.07
N LEU A 558 -14.99 -25.19 16.48
CA LEU A 558 -13.99 -24.14 16.61
C LEU A 558 -14.60 -22.95 17.33
N LEU A 559 -14.06 -22.60 18.49
CA LEU A 559 -14.40 -21.40 19.24
C LEU A 559 -13.53 -20.25 18.75
N VAL A 560 -14.15 -19.12 18.45
CA VAL A 560 -13.47 -17.92 17.96
C VAL A 560 -13.95 -16.72 18.77
N VAL A 561 -13.02 -16.00 19.35
CA VAL A 561 -13.29 -14.79 20.13
C VAL A 561 -13.51 -13.61 19.19
N SER A 562 -14.50 -12.79 19.52
CA SER A 562 -14.77 -11.50 18.88
C SER A 562 -14.54 -10.39 19.89
N THR A 563 -13.34 -9.81 19.85
CA THR A 563 -12.86 -8.81 20.82
C THR A 563 -13.76 -7.59 20.80
N ALA A 564 -14.03 -7.05 19.61
CA ALA A 564 -14.85 -5.85 19.47
C ALA A 564 -16.32 -6.08 19.88
N GLN A 565 -16.86 -7.29 19.77
CA GLN A 565 -18.23 -7.59 20.21
C GLN A 565 -18.35 -8.08 21.65
N CYS A 566 -17.22 -8.27 22.35
CA CYS A 566 -17.19 -8.82 23.70
C CYS A 566 -17.94 -10.17 23.80
N SER A 567 -17.61 -11.08 22.89
CA SER A 567 -18.31 -12.36 22.72
C SER A 567 -17.39 -13.47 22.22
N VAL A 568 -17.85 -14.72 22.33
CA VAL A 568 -17.24 -15.91 21.74
C VAL A 568 -18.25 -16.57 20.81
N MET A 569 -17.80 -16.94 19.63
CA MET A 569 -18.56 -17.63 18.59
C MET A 569 -18.12 -19.08 18.49
N SER A 570 -19.01 -19.97 18.06
CA SER A 570 -18.70 -21.37 17.75
C SER A 570 -19.00 -21.66 16.29
N PHE A 571 -18.05 -22.30 15.61
CA PHE A 571 -18.21 -22.87 14.28
C PHE A 571 -18.27 -24.40 14.38
N ASP A 572 -19.07 -25.02 13.53
CA ASP A 572 -19.09 -26.47 13.37
C ASP A 572 -18.06 -26.85 12.29
N LEU A 573 -17.06 -27.67 12.64
CA LEU A 573 -15.95 -28.01 11.73
C LEU A 573 -16.40 -28.84 10.52
N ASP A 574 -17.50 -29.58 10.66
CA ASP A 574 -18.10 -30.37 9.57
C ASP A 574 -19.00 -29.51 8.68
N ARG A 575 -19.44 -28.35 9.17
CA ARG A 575 -20.45 -27.47 8.53
C ARG A 575 -20.07 -25.99 8.63
N LEU A 576 -18.83 -25.68 8.23
CA LEU A 576 -18.26 -24.32 8.32
C LEU A 576 -19.05 -23.29 7.50
N ASP A 577 -19.73 -23.73 6.45
CA ASP A 577 -20.60 -22.93 5.58
C ASP A 577 -21.89 -22.44 6.27
N GLU A 578 -22.33 -23.10 7.35
CA GLU A 578 -23.46 -22.63 8.16
C GLU A 578 -23.17 -21.32 8.90
N GLY A 579 -21.90 -20.96 9.04
CA GLY A 579 -21.44 -19.78 9.77
C GLY A 579 -21.43 -19.95 11.29
N PRO A 580 -21.07 -18.88 12.03
CA PRO A 580 -20.92 -18.92 13.47
C PRO A 580 -22.26 -18.96 14.22
N ARG A 581 -22.25 -19.63 15.37
CA ARG A 581 -23.30 -19.61 16.40
C ARG A 581 -22.80 -18.90 17.64
N GLU A 582 -23.70 -18.30 18.41
CA GLU A 582 -23.32 -17.70 19.69
C GLU A 582 -22.82 -18.76 20.67
N PHE A 583 -21.66 -18.53 21.30
CA PHE A 583 -21.17 -19.37 22.40
C PHE A 583 -21.20 -18.63 23.75
N ILE A 584 -20.73 -17.39 23.79
CA ILE A 584 -20.86 -16.51 24.95
C ILE A 584 -21.09 -15.09 24.44
N THR A 585 -22.02 -14.34 25.03
CA THR A 585 -22.27 -12.94 24.69
C THR A 585 -22.24 -12.07 25.93
N GLY A 586 -21.98 -10.77 25.73
CA GLY A 586 -22.05 -9.80 26.81
C GLY A 586 -20.91 -9.93 27.83
N LEU A 587 -19.73 -10.39 27.42
CA LEU A 587 -18.59 -10.50 28.32
C LEU A 587 -18.29 -9.14 29.01
N PRO A 588 -17.80 -9.15 30.26
CA PRO A 588 -17.56 -7.94 31.06
C PRO A 588 -16.31 -7.16 30.60
N GLY A 589 -15.43 -7.81 29.83
CA GLY A 589 -14.24 -7.23 29.23
C GLY A 589 -14.16 -7.52 27.73
N TYR A 590 -13.11 -7.01 27.11
CA TYR A 590 -12.70 -7.28 25.74
C TYR A 590 -11.91 -8.60 25.73
N PRO A 591 -12.51 -9.68 25.23
CA PRO A 591 -11.88 -10.99 25.26
C PRO A 591 -10.72 -11.08 24.26
N ASP A 592 -9.76 -11.94 24.55
CA ASP A 592 -8.59 -12.17 23.69
C ASP A 592 -8.40 -13.67 23.41
N ASN A 593 -7.30 -14.31 23.81
CA ASN A 593 -7.13 -15.76 23.60
C ASN A 593 -8.15 -16.58 24.41
N ILE A 594 -8.50 -17.75 23.86
CA ILE A 594 -9.35 -18.76 24.50
C ILE A 594 -8.63 -20.10 24.42
N ASN A 595 -8.52 -20.85 25.52
CA ASN A 595 -7.83 -22.14 25.54
C ASN A 595 -8.52 -23.16 26.43
N ARG A 596 -8.26 -24.45 26.18
CA ARG A 596 -8.83 -25.58 26.96
C ARG A 596 -8.41 -25.52 28.43
N ALA A 597 -9.33 -25.88 29.32
CA ALA A 597 -9.09 -26.09 30.75
C ALA A 597 -9.07 -27.61 31.08
N SER A 598 -8.44 -27.98 32.20
CA SER A 598 -8.29 -29.39 32.60
C SER A 598 -9.59 -30.11 32.95
N ASP A 599 -10.66 -29.37 33.27
CA ASP A 599 -11.97 -29.90 33.67
C ASP A 599 -12.97 -30.01 32.51
N GLY A 600 -12.50 -29.89 31.27
CA GLY A 600 -13.35 -29.92 30.07
C GLY A 600 -13.98 -28.57 29.72
N GLY A 601 -13.72 -27.53 30.52
CA GLY A 601 -14.09 -26.15 30.21
C GLY A 601 -13.05 -25.41 29.35
N TYR A 602 -13.14 -24.08 29.36
CA TYR A 602 -12.23 -23.17 28.67
C TYR A 602 -11.86 -21.97 29.55
N TRP A 603 -10.66 -21.46 29.32
CA TRP A 603 -10.17 -20.19 29.85
C TRP A 603 -10.26 -19.10 28.77
N ILE A 604 -10.62 -17.87 29.16
CA ILE A 604 -10.76 -16.72 28.25
C ILE A 604 -10.05 -15.52 28.85
N ALA A 605 -9.12 -14.92 28.09
CA ALA A 605 -8.36 -13.75 28.51
C ALA A 605 -9.21 -12.51 28.31
N LEU A 606 -9.03 -11.51 29.15
CA LEU A 606 -9.64 -10.20 28.99
C LEU A 606 -8.52 -9.15 28.94
N ALA A 607 -8.25 -8.65 27.73
CA ALA A 607 -7.22 -7.65 27.48
C ALA A 607 -7.58 -6.29 28.13
N GLY A 608 -8.85 -6.04 28.40
CA GLY A 608 -9.27 -4.87 29.14
C GLY A 608 -10.74 -4.89 29.51
N MET A 609 -11.12 -4.05 30.45
CA MET A 609 -12.48 -4.00 30.96
C MET A 609 -13.36 -3.05 30.17
N ARG A 610 -14.62 -3.45 29.99
CA ARG A 610 -15.64 -2.59 29.39
C ARG A 610 -15.93 -1.41 30.31
N SER A 611 -16.27 -0.29 29.70
CA SER A 611 -16.75 0.88 30.42
C SER A 611 -18.05 1.36 29.80
N PRO A 612 -19.03 1.81 30.61
CA PRO A 612 -20.28 2.36 30.08
C PRO A 612 -20.06 3.52 29.10
N ALA A 613 -19.01 4.32 29.32
CA ALA A 613 -18.65 5.43 28.44
C ALA A 613 -18.22 4.94 27.04
N LEU A 614 -17.42 3.87 26.97
CA LEU A 614 -16.98 3.30 25.69
C LEU A 614 -18.14 2.60 24.97
N ASP A 615 -18.97 1.86 25.69
CA ASP A 615 -20.16 1.20 25.13
C ASP A 615 -21.12 2.23 24.50
N LEU A 616 -21.31 3.37 25.16
CA LEU A 616 -22.08 4.49 24.60
C LEU A 616 -21.40 5.06 23.34
N ALA A 617 -20.08 5.25 23.37
CA ALA A 617 -19.33 5.73 22.21
C ALA A 617 -19.40 4.78 21.01
N MET A 618 -19.45 3.46 21.24
CA MET A 618 -19.64 2.45 20.19
C MET A 618 -20.99 2.57 19.48
N ARG A 619 -22.03 3.04 20.17
CA ARG A 619 -23.35 3.31 19.57
C ARG A 619 -23.40 4.60 18.74
N GLU A 620 -22.43 5.49 18.95
CA GLU A 620 -22.36 6.84 18.37
C GLU A 620 -21.17 7.04 17.40
N PRO A 621 -21.29 6.60 16.13
CA PRO A 621 -20.27 6.82 15.10
C PRO A 621 -19.78 8.26 14.96
N GLY A 622 -20.70 9.22 15.07
CA GLY A 622 -20.39 10.64 14.97
C GLY A 622 -19.48 11.13 16.11
N LEU A 623 -19.63 10.57 17.32
CA LEU A 623 -18.76 10.87 18.44
C LEU A 623 -17.34 10.35 18.19
N ARG A 624 -17.20 9.06 17.84
CA ARG A 624 -15.90 8.44 17.55
C ARG A 624 -15.18 9.11 16.39
N HIS A 625 -15.92 9.50 15.35
CA HIS A 625 -15.37 10.25 14.22
C HIS A 625 -14.81 11.61 14.62
N ARG A 626 -15.50 12.35 15.48
CA ARG A 626 -15.00 13.64 16.00
C ARG A 626 -13.81 13.43 16.93
N MET A 627 -13.87 12.40 17.78
CA MET A 627 -12.79 12.04 18.71
C MET A 627 -11.49 11.77 17.94
N ALA A 628 -11.53 10.87 16.95
CA ALA A 628 -10.36 10.55 16.14
C ALA A 628 -9.78 11.75 15.36
N LYS A 629 -10.60 12.76 15.07
CA LYS A 629 -10.17 13.97 14.34
C LYS A 629 -9.61 15.08 15.22
N ARG A 630 -10.02 15.14 16.49
CA ARG A 630 -9.79 16.31 17.35
C ARG A 630 -9.01 15.97 18.61
N VAL A 631 -8.92 14.70 18.97
CA VAL A 631 -8.31 14.23 20.21
C VAL A 631 -7.13 13.34 19.85
N PRO A 632 -5.95 13.53 20.48
CA PRO A 632 -4.82 12.61 20.33
C PRO A 632 -5.21 11.18 20.69
N PRO A 633 -4.66 10.15 20.01
CA PRO A 633 -4.99 8.75 20.28
C PRO A 633 -4.84 8.31 21.74
N THR A 634 -3.87 8.88 22.46
CA THR A 634 -3.62 8.60 23.89
C THR A 634 -4.77 9.02 24.81
N ASN A 635 -5.68 9.89 24.33
CA ASN A 635 -6.78 10.44 25.12
C ASN A 635 -8.14 10.00 24.56
N TRP A 636 -8.17 8.99 23.68
CA TRP A 636 -9.43 8.42 23.22
C TRP A 636 -10.15 7.69 24.36
N LEU A 637 -11.48 7.66 24.29
CA LEU A 637 -12.25 6.70 25.07
C LEU A 637 -11.80 5.30 24.63
N PHE A 638 -11.26 4.54 25.58
CA PHE A 638 -10.70 3.21 25.34
C PHE A 638 -11.06 2.26 26.47
N ALA A 639 -10.83 0.96 26.25
CA ALA A 639 -11.04 -0.06 27.28
C ALA A 639 -10.10 0.21 28.45
N ASN A 640 -10.50 -0.17 29.66
CA ASN A 640 -9.60 -0.08 30.80
C ASN A 640 -8.59 -1.22 30.74
N LEU A 641 -7.40 -0.94 30.21
CA LEU A 641 -6.32 -1.90 30.03
C LEU A 641 -5.47 -2.13 31.29
N ASN A 642 -5.72 -1.37 32.36
CA ASN A 642 -4.91 -1.43 33.59
C ASN A 642 -5.33 -2.58 34.53
N ILE A 643 -6.34 -3.37 34.16
CA ILE A 643 -6.83 -4.49 34.96
C ILE A 643 -6.58 -5.77 34.16
N GLY A 644 -5.89 -6.74 34.78
CA GLY A 644 -5.75 -8.09 34.24
C GLY A 644 -6.96 -8.94 34.61
N GLY A 645 -7.49 -9.70 33.64
CA GLY A 645 -8.63 -10.56 33.85
C GLY A 645 -8.58 -11.85 33.04
N VAL A 646 -8.97 -12.96 33.67
CA VAL A 646 -9.22 -14.24 33.00
C VAL A 646 -10.52 -14.84 33.53
N LEU A 647 -11.34 -15.36 32.62
CA LEU A 647 -12.58 -16.06 32.94
C LEU A 647 -12.42 -17.56 32.72
N LYS A 648 -13.07 -18.35 33.58
CA LYS A 648 -13.27 -19.78 33.37
C LYS A 648 -14.71 -20.03 32.95
N CYS A 649 -14.93 -20.82 31.90
CA CYS A 649 -16.26 -21.20 31.45
C CYS A 649 -16.39 -22.70 31.20
N SER A 650 -17.60 -23.22 31.32
CA SER A 650 -17.92 -24.62 31.04
C SER A 650 -17.90 -24.92 29.54
N ALA A 651 -17.99 -26.22 29.20
CA ALA A 651 -18.12 -26.68 27.81
C ALA A 651 -19.32 -26.06 27.05
N ASP A 652 -20.36 -25.62 27.77
CA ASP A 652 -21.56 -24.99 27.23
C ASP A 652 -21.52 -23.45 27.29
N GLY A 653 -20.40 -22.86 27.72
CA GLY A 653 -20.19 -21.41 27.73
C GLY A 653 -20.77 -20.69 28.95
N ARG A 654 -21.08 -21.41 30.04
CA ARG A 654 -21.46 -20.79 31.32
C ARG A 654 -20.21 -20.33 32.06
N ILE A 655 -20.12 -19.07 32.46
CA ILE A 655 -18.99 -18.60 33.29
C ILE A 655 -19.07 -19.28 34.66
N GLU A 656 -17.98 -19.93 35.06
CA GLU A 656 -17.86 -20.73 36.29
C GLU A 656 -16.98 -20.05 37.34
N ASP A 657 -15.96 -19.32 36.88
CA ASP A 657 -15.08 -18.57 37.77
C ASP A 657 -14.45 -17.38 37.04
N SER A 658 -13.88 -16.46 37.81
CA SER A 658 -13.15 -15.32 37.28
C SER A 658 -11.99 -14.94 38.19
N TYR A 659 -10.89 -14.55 37.54
CA TYR A 659 -9.62 -14.22 38.16
C TYR A 659 -9.26 -12.80 37.74
N TRP A 660 -9.21 -11.92 38.73
CA TRP A 660 -8.94 -10.50 38.55
C TRP A 660 -7.67 -10.11 39.28
N ASP A 661 -6.99 -9.10 38.74
CA ASP A 661 -5.98 -8.34 39.48
C ASP A 661 -6.56 -6.97 39.91
N ALA A 662 -5.92 -6.34 40.89
CA ALA A 662 -6.21 -4.97 41.24
C ALA A 662 -5.80 -4.02 40.09
N PRO A 663 -6.40 -2.83 39.96
CA PRO A 663 -5.99 -1.84 38.94
C PRO A 663 -4.53 -1.38 39.01
N ASP A 664 -3.88 -1.56 40.15
CA ASP A 664 -2.46 -1.30 40.43
C ASP A 664 -1.64 -2.59 40.62
N GLY A 665 -2.24 -3.74 40.32
CA GLY A 665 -1.63 -5.05 40.42
C GLY A 665 -0.54 -5.30 39.37
N PRO A 666 0.32 -6.31 39.58
CA PRO A 666 1.42 -6.60 38.67
C PRO A 666 0.95 -7.14 37.31
N LEU A 667 -0.25 -7.73 37.20
CA LEU A 667 -0.77 -8.31 35.96
C LEU A 667 -1.91 -7.44 35.40
N TYR A 668 -1.64 -6.80 34.26
CA TYR A 668 -2.58 -5.98 33.53
C TYR A 668 -2.58 -6.38 32.05
N MET A 669 -3.64 -6.04 31.32
CA MET A 669 -3.81 -6.33 29.90
C MET A 669 -3.44 -7.79 29.55
N ILE A 670 -4.13 -8.74 30.18
CA ILE A 670 -3.87 -10.17 29.96
C ILE A 670 -4.48 -10.55 28.61
N THR A 671 -3.64 -10.99 27.68
CA THR A 671 -4.04 -11.39 26.32
C THR A 671 -4.03 -12.91 26.16
N SER A 672 -3.26 -13.62 26.99
CA SER A 672 -3.18 -15.09 26.94
C SER A 672 -3.13 -15.74 28.32
N MET A 673 -3.61 -16.98 28.37
CA MET A 673 -3.43 -17.88 29.49
C MET A 673 -3.24 -19.33 29.04
N ARG A 674 -2.45 -20.10 29.78
CA ARG A 674 -2.40 -21.56 29.62
C ARG A 674 -2.40 -22.26 30.95
N GLU A 675 -3.34 -23.17 31.09
CA GLU A 675 -3.28 -24.14 32.17
C GLU A 675 -2.24 -25.23 31.80
N HIS A 676 -1.45 -25.64 32.77
CA HIS A 676 -0.50 -26.75 32.62
C HIS A 676 -0.12 -27.26 34.00
N ARG A 677 -0.28 -28.57 34.25
CA ARG A 677 0.04 -29.25 35.52
C ARG A 677 -0.56 -28.58 36.76
N GLY A 678 -1.82 -28.17 36.68
CA GLY A 678 -2.54 -27.53 37.78
C GLY A 678 -2.09 -26.09 38.10
N GLU A 679 -1.38 -25.46 37.17
CA GLU A 679 -0.97 -24.06 37.25
C GLU A 679 -1.47 -23.30 36.02
N LEU A 680 -1.74 -22.01 36.19
CA LEU A 680 -2.17 -21.10 35.15
C LEU A 680 -1.05 -20.09 34.86
N PHE A 681 -0.55 -20.11 33.63
CA PHE A 681 0.42 -19.15 33.12
C PHE A 681 -0.32 -18.02 32.42
N LEU A 682 0.09 -16.78 32.64
CA LEU A 682 -0.63 -15.56 32.24
C LEU A 682 0.32 -14.61 31.53
N ALA A 683 -0.09 -14.09 30.38
CA ALA A 683 0.75 -13.21 29.56
C ALA A 683 -0.06 -12.04 28.99
N GLY A 684 0.65 -11.00 28.57
CA GLY A 684 0.06 -9.76 28.10
C GLY A 684 0.94 -9.04 27.09
N VAL A 685 0.35 -8.64 25.97
CA VAL A 685 0.99 -7.92 24.85
C VAL A 685 1.71 -6.61 25.26
N SER A 686 1.32 -6.02 26.38
CA SER A 686 1.90 -4.79 26.94
C SER A 686 2.68 -5.01 28.22
N ASN A 687 2.87 -6.26 28.64
CA ASN A 687 3.56 -6.61 29.88
C ASN A 687 5.04 -6.92 29.63
N ASP A 688 5.83 -6.96 30.70
CA ASP A 688 7.27 -7.28 30.67
C ASP A 688 7.60 -8.52 31.52
N LYS A 689 6.58 -9.34 31.77
CA LYS A 689 6.59 -10.47 32.70
C LYS A 689 5.47 -11.47 32.38
N ILE A 690 5.58 -12.65 32.99
CA ILE A 690 4.58 -13.73 32.93
C ILE A 690 4.11 -14.04 34.34
N GLY A 691 2.80 -14.13 34.56
CA GLY A 691 2.23 -14.60 35.81
C GLY A 691 2.13 -16.12 35.86
N ARG A 692 2.38 -16.72 37.02
CA ARG A 692 2.18 -18.15 37.30
C ARG A 692 1.33 -18.30 38.55
N LEU A 693 0.14 -18.85 38.43
CA LEU A 693 -0.81 -19.02 39.53
C LEU A 693 -1.12 -20.50 39.74
N LYS A 694 -1.02 -20.98 40.98
CA LYS A 694 -1.44 -22.35 41.32
C LYS A 694 -2.96 -22.42 41.40
N LEU A 695 -3.57 -23.39 40.73
CA LEU A 695 -5.01 -23.59 40.72
C LEU A 695 -5.43 -24.62 41.79
N PRO A 696 -6.23 -24.25 42.79
CA PRO A 696 -6.73 -25.19 43.79
C PRO A 696 -7.61 -26.27 43.14
N GLY A 697 -7.23 -27.55 43.31
CA GLY A 697 -8.02 -28.69 42.83
C GLY A 697 -7.91 -28.99 41.33
N ALA A 698 -7.05 -28.30 40.59
CA ALA A 698 -6.78 -28.60 39.18
C ALA A 698 -5.93 -29.87 39.00
N ASP A 699 -6.07 -30.55 37.86
CA ASP A 699 -5.34 -31.80 37.60
C ASP A 699 -3.85 -31.54 37.33
N SER A 700 -3.01 -31.93 38.29
CA SER A 700 -1.55 -31.83 38.20
C SER A 700 -0.91 -32.65 37.07
N ARG A 701 -1.63 -33.62 36.50
CA ARG A 701 -1.14 -34.47 35.39
C ARG A 701 -1.58 -33.97 34.01
N TRP A 702 -2.50 -33.02 33.96
CA TRP A 702 -3.02 -32.50 32.70
C TRP A 702 -2.02 -31.53 32.07
N THR A 703 -1.75 -31.70 30.76
CA THR A 703 -0.97 -30.78 29.96
C THR A 703 -1.78 -30.31 28.76
N SER A 704 -1.56 -29.07 28.33
CA SER A 704 -2.28 -28.54 27.17
C SER A 704 -1.98 -29.39 25.91
N ASN A 705 -0.72 -29.79 25.69
CA ASN A 705 -0.34 -30.60 24.52
C ASN A 705 -1.00 -31.99 24.51
N ASP A 706 -1.03 -32.71 25.64
CA ASP A 706 -1.65 -34.05 25.70
C ASP A 706 -3.16 -34.00 25.51
N SER A 707 -3.79 -32.86 25.80
CA SER A 707 -5.22 -32.67 25.54
C SER A 707 -5.57 -32.65 24.04
N TYR A 708 -4.60 -32.32 23.18
CA TYR A 708 -4.76 -32.36 21.71
C TYR A 708 -4.16 -33.64 21.12
N TRP A 709 -2.98 -34.02 21.60
CA TRP A 709 -2.12 -35.04 21.00
C TRP A 709 -1.70 -36.08 22.06
N PRO A 710 -2.64 -36.91 22.57
CA PRO A 710 -2.30 -37.93 23.56
C PRO A 710 -1.27 -38.92 23.00
N ARG A 711 -0.26 -39.28 23.79
CA ARG A 711 0.78 -40.25 23.46
C ARG A 711 0.65 -41.54 24.25
#